data_AF-A0A353Z3T2-F1
#
_entry.id   AF-A0A353Z3T2-F1
#
_cell.length_a   1.000
_cell.length_b   1.000
_cell.length_c   1.000
_cell.angle_alpha   90.00
_cell.angle_beta   90.00
_cell.angle_gamma   90.00
#
_symmetry.space_group_name_H-M   'P 1'
#
loop_
_entity.id
_entity.type
_entity.pdbx_description
1 polymer ?
#
loop_
_entity_poly.entity_id
_entity_poly.type
_entity_poly.pdbx_seq_one_letter_code
_entity_poly.pdbx_strand_id
1 'polypeptide(L)'
;MKKFTRTFIVTFMLVLSMIFATSAVIAAVAPLPAGVQEGINYIDDNTVVLVLLAPDKGTAEVTGTFNDWGLTEMNKTPDDEHFWIQLENLTAGQEYIYQYLVDGTIRISDPFAEKILDPWNDQDIPEENYPGLIAWGTDEDREKGLASVFQTAQEPYQWQVTDFQAPLQHHLVAYELLIRDWTEQRSFQSVIDSMPYLKKLGINAIELMPVNEFDGNLSWGYNPSHYFAVDKMYGPKEKLQELIDVAHQHGLAVIIDMVYNHTFNQSPLASLYWNPDGGTEGQPAQDNPWYNETPPHTCVAWGNDFDHESPYTQEFFDRVNKFWIEEFKIDGFRYDFTKGLTQTYSTSETWQDGQNCGNWTDWSRINIIKRMADKVWEVKDDAYIILEHWGNAEEEDELVSHGNGMLTWRKLHYNFEKLLCGEETNNLSLGGAQSDTRIVFSGSHDEERLAFSTLNCQSNATAMMQRMKLGAAFIYTVPGPKMLWMFEELAMDYSLFTCEDGSVQYNDGCKLAVKPFKWNEYMTDPNRVDVYETYADIINLRTQNQVFTHGYFRFDEDGDANFDDYETGALRQIQITHETMDVVIIGNFGNEGGSITPAFTKQGTWYNYLNKEYPTYEYTGQTSYYLAPGQFEIFTSVPIDDNQVLAPTNLTTTISGNDVTLNWVDNADNETAYQIERSTSATGGFVALPLQPVNTTSYIDQGLANGKYYYRVRANGDSEPSDYSETVPAQVGPTPGVKVHFKNTDNWNPVKIYVFDWDSKTAIDGWTWSGVNMTQESNSPWYTYTIEVEVTPGMVFNNGSGLKSKDLTRTTEGWYDFGSEQWYDVCPGDCPTPPVPEISVDKPGGEYEETVTVVLSASNNGNITYTTDGTDPRNGVDYNEALTFTSTTQLRAIATNNEGESDELDETYTVIHPVPVLTVDPKGGEFVGVIDVTLEASHNGVIYYTLDGSDPKNGTITHSGQLQFAGDTPLRAIALNDNGYSNEIEEYYDKVESTCDTIFYYNSNNWSTVNIYLFNANGDALAGWQWPGEPMIQIDNSKWYYFVNCETVDVGIVFNNGSGQQSDNEFSNSGWFYNGSWYTTCPGNCPGEQPEGLALHCKKPSDWSTVYLYYWSTTPSVSSPGWPGVPMSDTDGDGWYDYTIEGVECANVIFSNQGAPQTGNLTNVCEESWYDNGWVSDPGFKNAGMTAQINTFVSKPYPNPFSKEINIRINEADAEVTVQILSLKGSIVFTDVLSSENDGILTIHPSIPEGLYLLQITSKNTIQTFRILKE
;
A
#
# COMPACT_ATOMS: atom_id res chain seq x y z
N MET A 1 1.25 38.39 80.97
CA MET A 1 1.54 38.73 79.54
C MET A 1 1.26 37.60 78.55
N LYS A 2 1.33 36.29 78.89
CA LYS A 2 1.00 35.20 77.94
C LYS A 2 -0.49 34.86 77.72
N LYS A 3 -1.42 35.42 78.52
CA LYS A 3 -2.88 35.21 78.33
C LYS A 3 -3.57 36.29 77.48
N PHE A 4 -2.96 37.47 77.30
CA PHE A 4 -3.53 38.55 76.49
C PHE A 4 -3.23 38.38 74.99
N THR A 5 -2.14 37.68 74.64
CA THR A 5 -1.75 37.45 73.23
C THR A 5 -2.60 36.37 72.55
N ARG A 6 -3.08 35.36 73.29
CA ARG A 6 -3.94 34.30 72.72
C ARG A 6 -5.36 34.77 72.42
N THR A 7 -5.94 35.62 73.25
CA THR A 7 -7.29 36.16 72.97
C THR A 7 -7.28 37.18 71.83
N PHE A 8 -6.21 37.98 71.69
CA PHE A 8 -6.08 38.91 70.56
C PHE A 8 -5.83 38.19 69.22
N ILE A 9 -5.03 37.12 69.19
CA ILE A 9 -4.81 36.33 67.96
C ILE A 9 -6.07 35.55 67.55
N VAL A 10 -6.81 34.97 68.51
CA VAL A 10 -8.07 34.27 68.20
C VAL A 10 -9.16 35.24 67.77
N THR A 11 -9.23 36.45 68.34
CA THR A 11 -10.22 37.46 67.94
C THR A 11 -9.82 38.12 66.62
N PHE A 12 -8.54 38.30 66.33
CA PHE A 12 -8.05 38.80 65.04
C PHE A 12 -8.21 37.75 63.92
N MET A 13 -8.02 36.45 64.20
CA MET A 13 -8.34 35.37 63.26
C MET A 13 -9.86 35.19 63.03
N LEU A 14 -10.70 35.35 64.06
CA LEU A 14 -12.15 35.31 63.90
C LEU A 14 -12.67 36.53 63.11
N VAL A 15 -12.11 37.71 63.35
CA VAL A 15 -12.45 38.93 62.60
C VAL A 15 -11.89 38.88 61.18
N LEU A 16 -10.72 38.26 60.93
CA LEU A 16 -10.21 38.01 59.58
C LEU A 16 -11.06 36.95 58.84
N SER A 17 -11.53 35.90 59.52
CA SER A 17 -12.48 34.92 58.94
C SER A 17 -13.87 35.50 58.68
N MET A 18 -14.26 36.57 59.37
CA MET A 18 -15.53 37.30 59.12
C MET A 18 -15.38 38.44 58.10
N ILE A 19 -14.16 38.88 57.79
CA ILE A 19 -13.88 39.89 56.75
C ILE A 19 -13.58 39.22 55.38
N PHE A 20 -13.19 37.95 55.37
CA PHE A 20 -13.12 37.09 54.18
C PHE A 20 -14.25 36.05 54.12
N ALA A 21 -15.42 36.37 54.68
CA ALA A 21 -16.66 35.78 54.18
C ALA A 21 -17.01 36.51 52.88
N THR A 22 -16.19 36.31 51.83
CA THR A 22 -16.72 36.41 50.48
C THR A 22 -17.92 35.49 50.45
N SER A 23 -19.07 36.00 50.01
CA SER A 23 -20.22 35.16 49.72
C SER A 23 -19.70 33.93 48.99
N ALA A 24 -19.88 32.73 49.54
CA ALA A 24 -19.84 31.53 48.74
C ALA A 24 -20.92 31.76 47.69
N VAL A 25 -20.50 32.19 46.50
CA VAL A 25 -21.35 32.14 45.34
C VAL A 25 -21.57 30.64 45.18
N ILE A 26 -22.83 30.24 45.33
CA ILE A 26 -23.19 28.85 45.10
C ILE A 26 -23.11 28.72 43.59
N ALA A 27 -22.19 27.89 43.09
CA ALA A 27 -22.11 27.53 41.69
C ALA A 27 -23.52 27.23 41.19
N ALA A 28 -23.93 27.89 40.10
CA ALA A 28 -25.27 27.71 39.59
C ALA A 28 -25.41 26.25 39.13
N VAL A 29 -26.37 25.53 39.73
CA VAL A 29 -26.67 24.16 39.32
C VAL A 29 -27.49 24.22 38.03
N ALA A 30 -26.92 23.76 36.93
CA ALA A 30 -27.54 23.78 35.61
C ALA A 30 -27.17 22.53 34.80
N PRO A 31 -28.12 21.91 34.06
CA PRO A 31 -27.82 20.76 33.22
C PRO A 31 -26.81 21.13 32.13
N LEU A 32 -26.06 20.14 31.67
CA LEU A 32 -25.16 20.28 30.52
C LEU A 32 -25.97 20.73 29.28
N PRO A 33 -25.45 21.65 28.45
CA PRO A 33 -26.05 21.96 27.15
C PRO A 33 -26.23 20.70 26.28
N ALA A 34 -27.22 20.71 25.38
CA ALA A 34 -27.44 19.57 24.50
C ALA A 34 -26.33 19.48 23.44
N GLY A 35 -25.78 18.28 23.24
CA GLY A 35 -24.78 18.00 22.19
C GLY A 35 -23.34 18.36 22.53
N VAL A 36 -23.04 18.71 23.79
CA VAL A 36 -21.66 18.91 24.27
C VAL A 36 -21.18 17.70 25.10
N GLN A 37 -19.87 17.50 25.14
CA GLN A 37 -19.17 16.43 25.88
C GLN A 37 -17.99 17.01 26.68
N GLU A 38 -17.28 16.20 27.47
CA GLU A 38 -16.10 16.66 28.22
C GLU A 38 -15.01 17.21 27.30
N GLY A 39 -14.34 18.26 27.73
CA GLY A 39 -13.34 19.00 26.96
C GLY A 39 -13.89 20.26 26.30
N ILE A 40 -13.30 20.62 25.16
CA ILE A 40 -13.62 21.82 24.40
C ILE A 40 -14.66 21.50 23.33
N ASN A 41 -15.77 22.26 23.29
CA ASN A 41 -16.83 22.09 22.30
C ASN A 41 -16.98 23.39 21.49
N TYR A 42 -16.64 23.35 20.21
CA TYR A 42 -16.77 24.49 19.30
C TYR A 42 -18.21 24.59 18.77
N ILE A 43 -18.91 25.68 19.11
CA ILE A 43 -20.33 25.88 18.75
C ILE A 43 -20.47 26.63 17.42
N ASP A 44 -19.67 27.67 17.25
CA ASP A 44 -19.53 28.49 16.05
C ASP A 44 -18.18 29.23 16.08
N ASP A 45 -17.94 30.10 15.10
CA ASP A 45 -16.70 30.86 14.93
C ASP A 45 -16.34 31.78 16.12
N ASN A 46 -17.24 32.00 17.08
CA ASN A 46 -17.02 32.93 18.19
C ASN A 46 -17.41 32.36 19.56
N THR A 47 -17.78 31.09 19.63
CA THR A 47 -18.39 30.49 20.83
C THR A 47 -17.83 29.09 21.10
N VAL A 48 -17.42 28.86 22.36
CA VAL A 48 -17.05 27.53 22.86
C VAL A 48 -17.80 27.20 24.14
N VAL A 49 -18.05 25.92 24.37
CA VAL A 49 -18.45 25.39 25.68
C VAL A 49 -17.32 24.51 26.22
N LEU A 50 -16.82 24.89 27.39
CA LEU A 50 -15.80 24.13 28.11
C LEU A 50 -16.50 23.25 29.16
N VAL A 51 -16.13 21.97 29.23
CA VAL A 51 -16.74 20.99 30.13
C VAL A 51 -15.63 20.19 30.84
N LEU A 52 -15.54 20.35 32.15
CA LEU A 52 -14.64 19.59 33.02
C LEU A 52 -15.42 18.51 33.78
N LEU A 53 -15.05 17.25 33.59
CA LEU A 53 -15.50 16.15 34.45
C LEU A 53 -14.63 16.10 35.72
N ALA A 54 -15.24 16.35 36.87
CA ALA A 54 -14.58 16.36 38.17
C ALA A 54 -15.51 15.87 39.29
N PRO A 55 -15.82 14.55 39.33
CA PRO A 55 -16.66 13.94 40.36
C PRO A 55 -16.23 14.30 41.79
N ASP A 56 -17.19 14.46 42.70
CA ASP A 56 -16.94 14.77 44.11
C ASP A 56 -16.22 16.12 44.40
N LYS A 57 -15.92 16.94 43.39
CA LYS A 57 -15.39 18.30 43.59
C LYS A 57 -16.50 19.31 43.92
N GLY A 58 -16.12 20.36 44.64
CA GLY A 58 -17.03 21.39 45.14
C GLY A 58 -17.30 22.49 44.12
N THR A 59 -16.24 23.14 43.64
CA THR A 59 -16.32 24.29 42.73
C THR A 59 -15.25 24.22 41.65
N ALA A 60 -15.54 24.76 40.46
CA ALA A 60 -14.56 24.99 39.42
C ALA A 60 -14.71 26.40 38.83
N GLU A 61 -13.60 27.04 38.57
CA GLU A 61 -13.49 28.32 37.88
C GLU A 61 -12.57 28.17 36.67
N VAL A 62 -12.92 28.79 35.55
CA VAL A 62 -12.04 28.90 34.37
C VAL A 62 -11.30 30.23 34.39
N THR A 63 -10.04 30.21 33.94
CA THR A 63 -9.19 31.39 33.81
C THR A 63 -8.32 31.31 32.57
N GLY A 64 -8.10 32.42 31.87
CA GLY A 64 -7.31 32.40 30.65
C GLY A 64 -7.14 33.76 29.99
N THR A 65 -6.54 33.79 28.80
CA THR A 65 -6.28 35.04 28.07
C THR A 65 -7.56 35.76 27.63
N PHE A 66 -8.69 35.04 27.46
CA PHE A 66 -9.99 35.63 27.10
C PHE A 66 -10.60 36.52 28.19
N ASN A 67 -10.14 36.41 29.44
CA ASN A 67 -10.60 37.21 30.57
C ASN A 67 -9.45 37.85 31.38
N ASP A 68 -8.31 38.08 30.73
CA ASP A 68 -7.09 38.64 31.34
C ASP A 68 -6.66 37.88 32.61
N TRP A 69 -6.76 36.54 32.58
CA TRP A 69 -6.51 35.64 33.72
C TRP A 69 -7.40 35.90 34.94
N GLY A 70 -8.59 36.47 34.75
CA GLY A 70 -9.64 36.53 35.76
C GLY A 70 -10.20 35.13 36.08
N LEU A 71 -10.79 34.96 37.26
CA LEU A 71 -11.50 33.73 37.63
C LEU A 71 -12.98 33.88 37.26
N THR A 72 -13.50 32.95 36.46
CA THR A 72 -14.92 32.88 36.08
C THR A 72 -15.51 31.56 36.55
N GLU A 73 -16.51 31.63 37.42
CA GLU A 73 -17.17 30.45 37.99
C GLU A 73 -17.92 29.64 36.93
N MET A 74 -17.78 28.31 36.97
CA MET A 74 -18.45 27.37 36.07
C MET A 74 -19.77 26.88 36.69
N ASN A 75 -20.75 26.53 35.85
CA ASN A 75 -21.98 25.88 36.29
C ASN A 75 -21.67 24.43 36.69
N LYS A 76 -22.32 23.92 37.74
CA LYS A 76 -22.23 22.51 38.12
C LYS A 76 -23.46 21.75 37.63
N THR A 77 -23.29 20.54 37.12
CA THR A 77 -24.43 19.70 36.69
C THR A 77 -25.20 19.11 37.88
N PRO A 78 -26.49 18.75 37.70
CA PRO A 78 -27.31 18.19 38.78
C PRO A 78 -26.87 16.82 39.31
N ASP A 79 -26.04 16.08 38.57
CA ASP A 79 -25.40 14.84 39.01
C ASP A 79 -24.16 15.06 39.89
N ASP A 80 -23.75 16.33 40.07
CA ASP A 80 -22.57 16.75 40.84
C ASP A 80 -21.21 16.32 40.22
N GLU A 81 -21.17 15.88 38.96
CA GLU A 81 -19.95 15.34 38.33
C GLU A 81 -19.26 16.31 37.35
N HIS A 82 -20.03 17.12 36.60
CA HIS A 82 -19.47 18.01 35.58
C HIS A 82 -19.55 19.48 35.96
N PHE A 83 -18.56 20.23 35.50
CA PHE A 83 -18.53 21.68 35.52
C PHE A 83 -18.48 22.20 34.09
N TRP A 84 -19.26 23.23 33.75
CA TRP A 84 -19.27 23.74 32.39
C TRP A 84 -19.50 25.25 32.31
N ILE A 85 -18.99 25.86 31.24
CA ILE A 85 -19.20 27.27 30.94
C ILE A 85 -19.21 27.51 29.43
N GLN A 86 -20.10 28.39 28.99
CA GLN A 86 -20.13 28.90 27.61
C GLN A 86 -19.38 30.23 27.56
N LEU A 87 -18.36 30.30 26.70
CA LEU A 87 -17.62 31.52 26.41
C LEU A 87 -18.07 32.04 25.05
N GLU A 88 -18.49 33.30 24.99
CA GLU A 88 -19.03 33.95 23.81
C GLU A 88 -18.21 35.19 23.43
N ASN A 89 -18.40 35.69 22.21
CA ASN A 89 -17.71 36.87 21.67
C ASN A 89 -16.19 36.68 21.59
N LEU A 90 -15.75 35.44 21.36
CA LEU A 90 -14.36 35.12 21.05
C LEU A 90 -14.02 35.62 19.64
N THR A 91 -12.77 35.99 19.40
CA THR A 91 -12.29 36.33 18.06
C THR A 91 -12.08 35.05 17.26
N ALA A 92 -12.75 34.93 16.11
CA ALA A 92 -12.57 33.81 15.19
C ALA A 92 -11.10 33.67 14.78
N GLY A 93 -10.58 32.44 14.79
CA GLY A 93 -9.19 32.12 14.43
C GLY A 93 -8.15 32.55 15.48
N GLN A 94 -8.54 33.14 16.60
CA GLN A 94 -7.60 33.49 17.67
C GLN A 94 -7.42 32.33 18.66
N GLU A 95 -6.17 32.01 18.98
CA GLU A 95 -5.84 31.07 20.07
C GLU A 95 -6.00 31.72 21.45
N TYR A 96 -6.60 30.97 22.38
CA TYR A 96 -6.77 31.34 23.78
C TYR A 96 -6.15 30.31 24.69
N ILE A 97 -5.36 30.77 25.67
CA ILE A 97 -4.71 29.94 26.68
C ILE A 97 -5.61 29.92 27.92
N TYR A 98 -5.85 28.76 28.53
CA TYR A 98 -6.71 28.64 29.71
C TYR A 98 -6.34 27.47 30.63
N GLN A 99 -6.82 27.58 31.88
CA GLN A 99 -6.71 26.56 32.92
C GLN A 99 -8.01 26.51 33.74
N TYR A 100 -8.21 25.41 34.45
CA TYR A 100 -9.21 25.31 35.51
C TYR A 100 -8.56 25.52 36.88
N LEU A 101 -9.27 26.22 37.77
CA LEU A 101 -9.01 26.26 39.20
C LEU A 101 -10.17 25.52 39.89
N VAL A 102 -9.86 24.41 40.55
CA VAL A 102 -10.83 23.53 41.22
C VAL A 102 -10.64 23.63 42.72
N ASP A 103 -11.75 23.74 43.44
CA ASP A 103 -11.83 23.96 44.89
C ASP A 103 -10.95 25.13 45.39
N GLY A 104 -10.71 26.11 44.52
CA GLY A 104 -9.92 27.32 44.80
C GLY A 104 -8.40 27.10 44.95
N THR A 105 -7.89 25.87 44.84
CA THR A 105 -6.47 25.55 45.06
C THR A 105 -5.83 24.66 44.02
N ILE A 106 -6.60 23.80 43.35
CA ILE A 106 -6.09 22.81 42.41
C ILE A 106 -6.12 23.42 41.02
N ARG A 107 -4.96 23.65 40.41
CA ARG A 107 -4.86 24.26 39.08
C ARG A 107 -4.44 23.20 38.08
N ILE A 108 -5.21 23.03 37.02
CA ILE A 108 -4.98 22.01 35.99
C ILE A 108 -5.23 22.57 34.59
N SER A 109 -4.53 22.00 33.60
CA SER A 109 -4.95 22.00 32.20
C SER A 109 -6.19 21.10 32.01
N ASP A 110 -6.82 21.23 30.85
CA ASP A 110 -7.91 20.35 30.40
C ASP A 110 -7.34 19.01 29.91
N PRO A 111 -7.81 17.86 30.45
CA PRO A 111 -7.40 16.52 30.00
C PRO A 111 -7.67 16.21 28.53
N PHE A 112 -8.62 16.92 27.90
CA PHE A 112 -9.09 16.70 26.54
C PHE A 112 -8.60 17.77 25.55
N ALA A 113 -7.69 18.66 25.96
CA ALA A 113 -7.15 19.67 25.05
C ALA A 113 -6.19 19.04 24.03
N GLU A 114 -6.33 19.46 22.78
CA GLU A 114 -5.50 19.01 21.65
C GLU A 114 -4.16 19.76 21.56
N LYS A 115 -4.00 20.80 22.36
CA LYS A 115 -2.75 21.57 22.48
C LYS A 115 -2.55 21.98 23.91
N ILE A 116 -1.41 21.58 24.45
CA ILE A 116 -0.93 21.94 25.79
C ILE A 116 0.29 22.80 25.60
N LEU A 117 0.42 23.87 26.38
CA LEU A 117 1.67 24.60 26.47
C LEU A 117 2.42 24.16 27.74
N ASP A 118 3.74 24.00 27.61
CA ASP A 118 4.65 23.68 28.69
C ASP A 118 5.56 24.90 28.96
N PRO A 119 5.38 25.60 30.11
CA PRO A 119 6.16 26.80 30.41
C PRO A 119 7.65 26.55 30.66
N TRP A 120 8.06 25.29 30.86
CA TRP A 120 9.43 24.89 31.12
C TRP A 120 10.15 24.44 29.85
N ASN A 121 9.44 23.76 28.95
CA ASN A 121 10.03 23.06 27.80
C ASN A 121 9.78 23.75 26.45
N ASP A 122 8.67 24.46 26.26
CA ASP A 122 8.28 24.99 24.95
C ASP A 122 9.25 26.03 24.38
N GLN A 123 10.02 26.70 25.23
CA GLN A 123 10.98 27.73 24.81
C GLN A 123 12.16 27.18 24.00
N ASP A 124 12.39 25.88 24.07
CA ASP A 124 13.47 25.19 23.34
C ASP A 124 12.97 24.58 22.02
N ILE A 125 11.68 24.72 21.68
CA ILE A 125 11.11 24.22 20.42
C ILE A 125 11.55 25.12 19.26
N PRO A 126 12.16 24.56 18.19
CA PRO A 126 12.53 25.34 17.02
C PRO A 126 11.32 25.93 16.27
N GLU A 127 11.40 27.20 15.88
CA GLU A 127 10.37 27.89 15.07
C GLU A 127 10.11 27.18 13.73
N GLU A 128 11.12 26.49 13.19
CA GLU A 128 10.99 25.68 11.97
C GLU A 128 10.16 24.41 12.16
N ASN A 129 10.12 23.85 13.38
CA ASN A 129 9.30 22.69 13.71
C ASN A 129 7.86 23.09 14.00
N TYR A 130 7.67 24.17 14.76
CA TYR A 130 6.36 24.71 15.11
C TYR A 130 6.27 26.22 14.81
N PRO A 131 6.01 26.61 13.55
CA PRO A 131 5.88 28.01 13.17
C PRO A 131 4.72 28.68 13.90
N GLY A 132 4.99 29.81 14.56
CA GLY A 132 3.96 30.59 15.23
C GLY A 132 3.36 29.95 16.49
N LEU A 133 4.11 29.07 17.18
CA LEU A 133 3.68 28.55 18.48
C LEU A 133 3.37 29.72 19.44
N ILE A 134 2.12 29.83 19.89
CA ILE A 134 1.71 30.87 20.83
C ILE A 134 2.55 30.82 22.10
N ALA A 135 3.13 31.97 22.46
CA ALA A 135 3.92 32.08 23.67
C ALA A 135 3.03 31.96 24.92
N TRP A 136 3.47 31.18 25.90
CA TRP A 136 2.80 31.00 27.20
C TRP A 136 2.36 32.31 27.88
N GLY A 137 3.20 33.34 27.86
CA GLY A 137 2.95 34.63 28.53
C GLY A 137 4.15 35.14 29.33
N THR A 138 3.88 35.88 30.42
CA THR A 138 4.92 36.45 31.30
C THR A 138 5.51 35.40 32.26
N ASP A 139 6.66 35.68 32.87
CA ASP A 139 7.26 34.78 33.87
C ASP A 139 6.31 34.50 35.06
N GLU A 140 5.49 35.47 35.46
CA GLU A 140 4.46 35.29 36.50
C GLU A 140 3.33 34.34 36.04
N ASP A 141 3.04 34.33 34.74
CA ASP A 141 2.09 33.36 34.17
C ASP A 141 2.71 31.96 34.09
N ARG A 142 4.02 31.84 33.84
CA ARG A 142 4.73 30.55 33.77
C ARG A 142 4.75 29.81 35.11
N GLU A 143 4.73 30.52 36.23
CA GLU A 143 4.63 29.92 37.57
C GLU A 143 3.29 29.18 37.81
N LYS A 144 2.32 29.29 36.90
CA LYS A 144 0.98 28.66 37.00
C LYS A 144 0.91 27.21 36.49
N GLY A 145 1.99 26.63 35.96
CA GLY A 145 2.02 25.23 35.47
C GLY A 145 1.52 25.06 34.03
N LEU A 146 1.12 23.86 33.59
CA LEU A 146 0.63 23.56 32.23
C LEU A 146 -0.76 24.16 31.93
N ALA A 147 -1.06 24.48 30.66
CA ALA A 147 -2.31 25.09 30.23
C ALA A 147 -2.71 24.59 28.87
N SER A 148 -4.02 24.63 28.66
CA SER A 148 -4.67 24.22 27.43
C SER A 148 -4.84 25.40 26.51
N VAL A 149 -4.90 25.10 25.21
CA VAL A 149 -5.19 26.09 24.16
C VAL A 149 -6.46 25.67 23.42
N PHE A 150 -7.32 26.63 23.11
CA PHE A 150 -8.41 26.44 22.15
C PHE A 150 -8.40 27.55 21.10
N GLN A 151 -8.93 27.25 19.91
CA GLN A 151 -9.10 28.19 18.80
C GLN A 151 -10.46 27.95 18.14
N THR A 152 -11.27 29.00 17.97
CA THR A 152 -12.52 28.91 17.19
C THR A 152 -12.23 29.14 15.70
N ALA A 153 -13.15 28.73 14.82
CA ALA A 153 -12.96 28.82 13.36
C ALA A 153 -11.66 28.14 12.89
N GLN A 154 -11.38 26.93 13.41
CA GLN A 154 -10.32 26.07 12.89
C GLN A 154 -10.72 25.58 11.50
N GLU A 155 -9.75 25.57 10.57
CA GLU A 155 -9.93 24.96 9.27
C GLU A 155 -9.58 23.47 9.37
N PRO A 156 -10.50 22.55 9.00
CA PRO A 156 -10.19 21.13 8.99
C PRO A 156 -9.05 20.81 8.01
N TYR A 157 -8.19 19.86 8.37
CA TYR A 157 -7.15 19.37 7.47
C TYR A 157 -7.77 18.76 6.19
N GLN A 158 -7.23 19.15 5.03
CA GLN A 158 -7.72 18.73 3.72
C GLN A 158 -6.96 17.49 3.23
N TRP A 159 -7.43 16.32 3.68
CA TRP A 159 -6.89 15.01 3.31
C TRP A 159 -6.93 14.76 1.81
N GLN A 160 -5.81 14.31 1.24
CA GLN A 160 -5.72 13.82 -0.13
C GLN A 160 -6.18 12.37 -0.23
N VAL A 161 -5.80 11.52 0.73
CA VAL A 161 -6.28 10.13 0.81
C VAL A 161 -7.41 10.04 1.84
N THR A 162 -8.57 9.53 1.41
CA THR A 162 -9.77 9.48 2.25
C THR A 162 -10.28 8.08 2.54
N ASP A 163 -9.84 7.09 1.76
CA ASP A 163 -10.28 5.70 1.78
C ASP A 163 -9.10 4.72 1.68
N PHE A 164 -7.98 5.06 2.31
CA PHE A 164 -6.78 4.23 2.37
C PHE A 164 -7.11 2.80 2.83
N GLN A 165 -6.58 1.81 2.11
CA GLN A 165 -6.72 0.40 2.44
C GLN A 165 -5.39 -0.10 3.01
N ALA A 166 -5.38 -0.33 4.32
CA ALA A 166 -4.19 -0.85 4.98
C ALA A 166 -3.88 -2.29 4.50
N PRO A 167 -2.60 -2.71 4.51
CA PRO A 167 -2.23 -4.10 4.23
C PRO A 167 -2.99 -5.14 5.09
N LEU A 168 -2.97 -6.41 4.71
CA LEU A 168 -3.44 -7.45 5.63
C LEU A 168 -2.43 -7.65 6.76
N GLN A 169 -2.91 -7.92 7.97
CA GLN A 169 -2.06 -8.12 9.16
C GLN A 169 -0.88 -9.06 8.94
N HIS A 170 -1.09 -10.22 8.30
CA HIS A 170 -0.03 -11.21 8.06
C HIS A 170 0.97 -10.79 6.96
N HIS A 171 0.68 -9.72 6.21
CA HIS A 171 1.57 -9.11 5.23
C HIS A 171 2.42 -7.98 5.81
N LEU A 172 2.13 -7.50 7.03
CA LEU A 172 2.80 -6.35 7.62
C LEU A 172 4.33 -6.51 7.69
N VAL A 173 5.02 -5.45 7.31
CA VAL A 173 6.44 -5.19 7.59
C VAL A 173 6.49 -3.76 8.12
N ALA A 174 6.45 -3.62 9.44
CA ALA A 174 6.36 -2.35 10.13
C ALA A 174 7.75 -1.78 10.45
N TYR A 175 7.96 -0.50 10.17
CA TYR A 175 9.17 0.22 10.55
C TYR A 175 8.90 1.02 11.83
N GLU A 176 9.44 0.55 12.95
CA GLU A 176 9.33 1.21 14.25
C GLU A 176 10.26 2.44 14.28
N LEU A 177 9.71 3.63 14.58
CA LEU A 177 10.38 4.91 14.38
C LEU A 177 10.18 5.88 15.56
N LEU A 178 11.29 6.44 16.05
CA LEU A 178 11.28 7.58 16.99
C LEU A 178 11.62 8.88 16.28
N ILE A 179 10.63 9.78 16.19
CA ILE A 179 10.79 11.10 15.54
C ILE A 179 12.01 11.87 16.07
N ARG A 180 12.21 11.84 17.40
CA ARG A 180 13.29 12.57 18.08
C ARG A 180 14.68 12.24 17.56
N ASP A 181 14.94 10.96 17.27
CA ASP A 181 16.28 10.48 16.90
C ASP A 181 16.40 10.21 15.39
N TRP A 182 15.34 10.49 14.61
CA TRP A 182 15.35 10.33 13.16
C TRP A 182 16.36 11.28 12.52
N THR A 183 16.20 12.60 12.68
CA THR A 183 17.15 13.61 12.19
C THR A 183 17.42 14.67 13.25
N GLU A 184 18.42 15.51 13.02
CA GLU A 184 18.77 16.62 13.93
C GLU A 184 17.60 17.60 14.14
N GLN A 185 16.72 17.73 13.16
CA GLN A 185 15.50 18.56 13.21
C GLN A 185 14.46 18.00 14.17
N ARG A 186 14.39 16.67 14.39
CA ARG A 186 13.44 16.02 15.30
C ARG A 186 11.98 16.38 15.00
N SER A 187 11.56 16.30 13.74
CA SER A 187 10.26 16.79 13.31
C SER A 187 9.52 15.80 12.43
N PHE A 188 8.19 15.93 12.38
CA PHE A 188 7.38 15.20 11.42
C PHE A 188 7.78 15.50 9.97
N GLN A 189 8.20 16.75 9.69
CA GLN A 189 8.67 17.13 8.35
C GLN A 189 9.87 16.29 7.90
N SER A 190 10.81 15.96 8.78
CA SER A 190 11.97 15.16 8.35
C SER A 190 11.62 13.71 8.03
N VAL A 191 10.54 13.16 8.61
CA VAL A 191 10.01 11.85 8.22
C VAL A 191 9.26 11.95 6.89
N ILE A 192 8.45 13.00 6.68
CA ILE A 192 7.80 13.30 5.38
C ILE A 192 8.83 13.35 4.26
N ASP A 193 9.92 14.09 4.46
CA ASP A 193 11.00 14.24 3.48
C ASP A 193 11.74 12.90 3.20
N SER A 194 11.60 11.93 4.09
CA SER A 194 12.21 10.59 3.99
C SER A 194 11.26 9.54 3.42
N MET A 195 10.05 9.91 3.00
CA MET A 195 9.06 8.93 2.51
C MET A 195 9.56 8.09 1.32
N PRO A 196 10.28 8.64 0.33
CA PRO A 196 10.86 7.82 -0.75
C PRO A 196 11.88 6.79 -0.25
N TYR A 197 12.64 7.12 0.80
CA TYR A 197 13.60 6.18 1.42
C TYR A 197 12.88 5.00 2.09
N LEU A 198 11.80 5.29 2.82
CA LEU A 198 10.98 4.26 3.47
C LEU A 198 10.25 3.40 2.44
N LYS A 199 9.66 4.01 1.41
CA LYS A 199 9.01 3.28 0.31
C LYS A 199 9.99 2.34 -0.41
N LYS A 200 11.19 2.82 -0.77
CA LYS A 200 12.23 2.00 -1.41
C LYS A 200 12.70 0.84 -0.53
N LEU A 201 12.63 0.95 0.80
CA LEU A 201 12.96 -0.15 1.71
C LEU A 201 11.96 -1.32 1.62
N GLY A 202 10.80 -1.12 0.99
CA GLY A 202 9.78 -2.16 0.79
C GLY A 202 8.86 -2.38 1.98
N ILE A 203 8.97 -1.56 3.04
CA ILE A 203 8.05 -1.61 4.18
C ILE A 203 6.63 -1.24 3.74
N ASN A 204 5.62 -1.65 4.52
CA ASN A 204 4.22 -1.31 4.23
C ASN A 204 3.47 -0.70 5.43
N ALA A 205 4.17 -0.47 6.54
CA ALA A 205 3.66 0.27 7.69
C ALA A 205 4.77 1.01 8.42
N ILE A 206 4.44 2.15 9.03
CA ILE A 206 5.27 2.89 9.97
C ILE A 206 4.63 2.76 11.35
N GLU A 207 5.36 2.24 12.33
CA GLU A 207 4.96 2.25 13.74
C GLU A 207 5.65 3.42 14.44
N LEU A 208 4.91 4.49 14.70
CA LEU A 208 5.42 5.65 15.43
C LEU A 208 5.43 5.32 16.92
N MET A 209 6.60 5.48 17.55
CA MET A 209 6.69 5.56 19.00
C MET A 209 5.82 6.71 19.54
N PRO A 210 5.44 6.75 20.84
CA PRO A 210 4.37 7.64 21.29
C PRO A 210 4.65 9.12 20.98
N VAL A 211 3.69 9.75 20.29
CA VAL A 211 3.77 11.15 19.81
C VAL A 211 2.81 12.09 20.56
N ASN A 212 2.04 11.58 21.52
CA ASN A 212 1.19 12.41 22.37
C ASN A 212 2.04 13.17 23.41
N GLU A 213 1.56 14.30 23.90
CA GLU A 213 2.25 15.13 24.88
C GLU A 213 2.59 14.35 26.16
N PHE A 214 3.85 14.47 26.59
CA PHE A 214 4.43 13.67 27.68
C PHE A 214 5.24 14.54 28.65
N ASP A 215 5.52 13.99 29.83
CA ASP A 215 6.24 14.69 30.90
C ASP A 215 7.75 14.76 30.58
N GLY A 216 8.26 15.99 30.48
CA GLY A 216 9.63 16.30 30.08
C GLY A 216 9.87 16.10 28.57
N ASN A 217 11.12 16.25 28.12
CA ASN A 217 11.45 16.19 26.68
C ASN A 217 12.18 14.90 26.25
N LEU A 218 12.49 14.00 27.18
CA LEU A 218 13.38 12.85 26.95
C LEU A 218 12.87 11.57 27.63
N SER A 219 11.69 11.08 27.23
CA SER A 219 11.12 9.79 27.68
C SER A 219 10.81 8.82 26.53
N TRP A 220 11.12 9.22 25.28
CA TRP A 220 10.65 8.56 24.05
C TRP A 220 9.12 8.53 23.90
N GLY A 221 8.41 9.37 24.65
CA GLY A 221 6.95 9.42 24.66
C GLY A 221 6.30 8.59 25.76
N TYR A 222 7.04 7.67 26.41
CA TYR A 222 6.46 6.72 27.37
C TYR A 222 6.09 7.28 28.74
N ASN A 223 6.22 8.60 28.95
CA ASN A 223 5.74 9.28 30.14
C ASN A 223 4.50 10.14 29.83
N PRO A 224 3.40 9.59 29.29
CA PRO A 224 2.31 10.40 28.77
C PRO A 224 1.70 11.30 29.86
N SER A 225 1.32 12.51 29.47
CA SER A 225 0.63 13.47 30.34
C SER A 225 -0.72 13.88 29.77
N HIS A 226 -0.84 14.07 28.46
CA HIS A 226 -2.08 14.44 27.77
C HIS A 226 -2.24 13.64 26.47
N TYR A 227 -3.26 12.79 26.40
CA TYR A 227 -3.44 11.85 25.29
C TYR A 227 -4.07 12.46 24.02
N PHE A 228 -4.69 13.62 24.12
CA PHE A 228 -5.33 14.30 22.99
C PHE A 228 -4.41 15.31 22.30
N ALA A 229 -3.29 15.68 22.95
CA ALA A 229 -2.35 16.64 22.41
C ALA A 229 -1.17 15.94 21.74
N VAL A 230 -0.76 16.43 20.57
CA VAL A 230 0.49 16.02 19.91
C VAL A 230 1.66 16.76 20.53
N ASP A 231 2.78 16.08 20.76
CA ASP A 231 3.99 16.71 21.28
C ASP A 231 4.51 17.76 20.29
N LYS A 232 4.61 18.99 20.80
CA LYS A 232 4.91 20.18 20.00
C LYS A 232 6.35 20.22 19.51
N MET A 233 7.26 19.46 20.10
CA MET A 233 8.65 19.37 19.63
C MET A 233 8.72 18.86 18.20
N TYR A 234 7.81 17.95 17.83
CA TYR A 234 7.78 17.31 16.52
C TYR A 234 7.05 18.14 15.46
N GLY A 235 6.11 18.99 15.89
CA GLY A 235 5.39 19.95 15.05
C GLY A 235 3.93 20.14 15.47
N PRO A 236 3.16 20.98 14.75
CA PRO A 236 1.73 21.14 14.98
C PRO A 236 0.95 19.89 14.57
N LYS A 237 -0.28 19.71 15.08
CA LYS A 237 -1.12 18.52 14.78
C LYS A 237 -1.36 18.33 13.28
N GLU A 238 -1.50 19.42 12.53
CA GLU A 238 -1.70 19.42 11.08
C GLU A 238 -0.50 18.81 10.35
N LYS A 239 0.71 18.92 10.92
CA LYS A 239 1.90 18.31 10.33
C LYS A 239 1.95 16.79 10.58
N LEU A 240 1.37 16.29 11.67
CA LEU A 240 1.17 14.85 11.85
C LEU A 240 0.08 14.32 10.91
N GLN A 241 -1.01 15.07 10.69
CA GLN A 241 -2.00 14.73 9.68
C GLN A 241 -1.35 14.64 8.29
N GLU A 242 -0.49 15.60 7.93
CA GLU A 242 0.29 15.56 6.68
C GLU A 242 1.24 14.37 6.59
N LEU A 243 1.93 14.01 7.67
CA LEU A 243 2.77 12.81 7.70
C LEU A 243 1.96 11.55 7.35
N ILE A 244 0.79 11.40 7.95
CA ILE A 244 -0.08 10.24 7.74
C ILE A 244 -0.66 10.25 6.33
N ASP A 245 -1.12 11.41 5.84
CA ASP A 245 -1.64 11.54 4.48
C ASP A 245 -0.56 11.21 3.43
N VAL A 246 0.68 11.68 3.62
CA VAL A 246 1.81 11.35 2.75
C VAL A 246 2.18 9.87 2.84
N ALA A 247 2.12 9.25 4.03
CA ALA A 247 2.34 7.82 4.18
C ALA A 247 1.28 7.00 3.41
N HIS A 248 0.00 7.38 3.54
CA HIS A 248 -1.11 6.78 2.80
C HIS A 248 -0.96 6.93 1.29
N GLN A 249 -0.50 8.10 0.81
CA GLN A 249 -0.17 8.32 -0.61
C GLN A 249 0.91 7.37 -1.12
N HIS A 250 1.78 6.84 -0.25
CA HIS A 250 2.84 5.89 -0.62
C HIS A 250 2.47 4.43 -0.32
N GLY A 251 1.22 4.14 0.07
CA GLY A 251 0.79 2.79 0.38
C GLY A 251 1.18 2.31 1.78
N LEU A 252 1.61 3.21 2.67
CA LEU A 252 2.11 2.87 4.01
C LEU A 252 1.04 3.13 5.06
N ALA A 253 0.70 2.10 5.84
CA ALA A 253 -0.14 2.27 7.02
C ALA A 253 0.62 3.00 8.14
N VAL A 254 -0.07 3.75 8.99
CA VAL A 254 0.51 4.38 10.19
C VAL A 254 -0.12 3.80 11.44
N ILE A 255 0.72 3.21 12.29
CA ILE A 255 0.37 2.67 13.60
C ILE A 255 0.97 3.58 14.66
N ILE A 256 0.21 3.94 15.68
CA ILE A 256 0.72 4.74 16.81
C ILE A 256 0.82 3.88 18.06
N ASP A 257 1.98 3.95 18.70
CA ASP A 257 2.20 3.36 20.00
C ASP A 257 1.53 4.17 21.12
N MET A 258 0.80 3.49 21.99
CA MET A 258 -0.03 4.05 23.04
C MET A 258 0.25 3.41 24.39
N VAL A 259 0.45 4.26 25.39
CA VAL A 259 0.81 3.85 26.75
C VAL A 259 -0.39 4.00 27.67
N TYR A 260 -1.12 2.91 27.91
CA TYR A 260 -2.39 2.93 28.66
C TYR A 260 -2.31 2.34 30.06
N ASN A 261 -1.19 1.73 30.44
CA ASN A 261 -1.00 1.24 31.80
C ASN A 261 -0.82 2.39 32.82
N HIS A 262 -0.25 3.54 32.41
CA HIS A 262 0.04 4.63 33.34
C HIS A 262 0.11 6.02 32.68
N THR A 263 0.14 7.07 33.53
CA THR A 263 0.55 8.45 33.15
C THR A 263 1.53 9.02 34.16
N PHE A 264 2.25 10.08 33.78
CA PHE A 264 3.15 10.79 34.66
C PHE A 264 2.51 12.02 35.34
N ASN A 265 3.29 12.67 36.20
CA ASN A 265 2.79 13.57 37.25
C ASN A 265 2.19 14.87 36.75
N GLN A 266 2.49 15.23 35.51
CA GLN A 266 1.86 16.34 34.80
C GLN A 266 0.42 16.06 34.35
N SER A 267 -0.08 14.83 34.49
CA SER A 267 -1.47 14.49 34.14
C SER A 267 -2.49 15.33 34.92
N PRO A 268 -3.44 16.01 34.24
CA PRO A 268 -4.52 16.73 34.91
C PRO A 268 -5.48 15.79 35.64
N LEU A 269 -5.67 14.55 35.17
CA LEU A 269 -6.52 13.55 35.82
C LEU A 269 -5.94 13.08 37.17
N ALA A 270 -4.63 12.90 37.22
CA ALA A 270 -3.94 12.52 38.46
C ALA A 270 -3.91 13.70 39.44
N SER A 271 -3.53 14.89 38.95
CA SER A 271 -3.37 16.08 39.79
C SER A 271 -4.67 16.65 40.35
N LEU A 272 -5.80 16.36 39.71
CA LEU A 272 -7.12 16.70 40.23
C LEU A 272 -7.43 15.97 41.55
N TYR A 273 -6.82 14.81 41.82
CA TYR A 273 -7.02 14.01 43.04
C TYR A 273 -5.70 13.48 43.60
N TRP A 274 -4.82 14.38 44.02
CA TRP A 274 -3.62 13.98 44.76
C TRP A 274 -3.92 13.63 46.22
N ASN A 275 -3.30 12.55 46.69
CA ASN A 275 -3.15 12.29 48.11
C ASN A 275 -2.29 13.40 48.74
N PRO A 276 -2.81 14.20 49.70
CA PRO A 276 -2.05 15.27 50.35
C PRO A 276 -0.81 14.77 51.10
N ASP A 277 -0.77 13.48 51.45
CA ASP A 277 0.34 12.83 52.14
C ASP A 277 1.29 12.06 51.18
N GLY A 278 1.03 12.08 49.86
CA GLY A 278 1.70 11.29 48.82
C GLY A 278 3.15 11.69 48.47
N GLY A 279 3.74 12.67 49.16
CA GLY A 279 5.12 13.12 48.90
C GLY A 279 5.29 13.96 47.62
N THR A 280 6.54 14.16 47.19
CA THR A 280 6.90 15.08 46.07
C THR A 280 6.70 14.48 44.68
N GLU A 281 6.53 13.17 44.58
CA GLU A 281 6.30 12.46 43.32
C GLU A 281 4.80 12.31 43.01
N GLY A 282 3.90 12.74 43.90
CA GLY A 282 2.45 12.55 43.75
C GLY A 282 2.04 11.10 43.97
N GLN A 283 0.88 10.89 44.60
CA GLN A 283 0.23 9.58 44.67
C GLN A 283 -1.26 9.83 44.48
N PRO A 284 -1.94 9.14 43.54
CA PRO A 284 -3.39 9.29 43.40
C PRO A 284 -4.09 9.00 44.72
N ALA A 285 -5.07 9.82 45.07
CA ALA A 285 -5.89 9.59 46.26
C ALA A 285 -6.79 8.36 46.06
N GLN A 286 -7.23 7.76 47.16
CA GLN A 286 -8.13 6.60 47.15
C GLN A 286 -9.46 6.85 46.41
N ASP A 287 -9.90 8.10 46.38
CA ASP A 287 -11.12 8.56 45.72
C ASP A 287 -10.88 9.08 44.30
N ASN A 288 -9.70 8.84 43.71
CA ASN A 288 -9.46 9.20 42.32
C ASN A 288 -10.34 8.33 41.38
N PRO A 289 -11.16 8.91 40.50
CA PRO A 289 -12.05 8.15 39.62
C PRO A 289 -11.35 7.30 38.54
N TRP A 290 -10.10 7.62 38.18
CA TRP A 290 -9.39 6.99 37.05
C TRP A 290 -8.22 6.10 37.46
N TYR A 291 -7.62 6.33 38.62
CA TYR A 291 -6.36 5.71 39.01
C TYR A 291 -6.49 4.84 40.25
N ASN A 292 -5.69 3.78 40.30
CA ASN A 292 -5.44 3.06 41.53
C ASN A 292 -4.59 3.92 42.49
N GLU A 293 -4.97 3.95 43.77
CA GLU A 293 -4.13 4.57 44.82
C GLU A 293 -2.76 3.87 44.93
N THR A 294 -2.73 2.56 44.70
CA THR A 294 -1.51 1.75 44.68
C THR A 294 -1.61 0.76 43.53
N PRO A 295 -0.61 0.72 42.62
CA PRO A 295 -0.62 -0.19 41.48
C PRO A 295 -0.80 -1.65 41.93
N PRO A 296 -1.70 -2.43 41.31
CA PRO A 296 -1.95 -3.82 41.68
C PRO A 296 -0.78 -4.75 41.33
N HIS A 297 0.15 -4.29 40.47
CA HIS A 297 1.30 -5.03 39.98
C HIS A 297 2.63 -4.34 40.39
N THR A 298 2.80 -4.06 41.69
CA THR A 298 3.89 -3.25 42.29
C THR A 298 5.33 -3.63 41.91
N CYS A 299 5.57 -4.82 41.38
CA CYS A 299 6.89 -5.28 40.97
C CYS A 299 7.30 -4.82 39.55
N VAL A 300 6.39 -4.25 38.76
CA VAL A 300 6.60 -3.65 37.42
C VAL A 300 5.61 -2.50 37.16
N ALA A 301 5.67 -1.45 37.98
CA ALA A 301 4.79 -0.29 37.85
C ALA A 301 5.60 0.99 37.59
N TRP A 302 5.07 1.85 36.73
CA TRP A 302 5.63 3.15 36.37
C TRP A 302 4.55 4.23 36.52
N GLY A 303 4.94 5.44 36.90
CA GLY A 303 4.03 6.57 37.04
C GLY A 303 2.78 6.27 37.90
N ASN A 304 1.66 6.88 37.50
CA ASN A 304 0.35 6.73 38.10
C ASN A 304 -0.47 5.71 37.31
N ASP A 305 -0.86 4.63 37.99
CA ASP A 305 -1.49 3.44 37.41
C ASP A 305 -3.01 3.60 37.25
N PHE A 306 -3.54 3.33 36.07
CA PHE A 306 -4.98 3.44 35.80
C PHE A 306 -5.77 2.26 36.40
N ASP A 307 -6.97 2.57 36.90
CA ASP A 307 -8.01 1.57 37.17
C ASP A 307 -8.81 1.32 35.89
N HIS A 308 -8.47 0.28 35.13
CA HIS A 308 -9.16 -0.09 33.88
C HIS A 308 -10.53 -0.76 34.08
N GLU A 309 -10.91 -1.09 35.31
CA GLU A 309 -12.29 -1.52 35.63
C GLU A 309 -13.22 -0.33 35.89
N SER A 310 -12.66 0.86 36.16
CA SER A 310 -13.43 2.10 36.29
C SER A 310 -14.13 2.48 34.97
N PRO A 311 -15.44 2.76 34.99
CA PRO A 311 -16.15 3.31 33.83
C PRO A 311 -15.53 4.61 33.32
N TYR A 312 -15.00 5.46 34.21
CA TYR A 312 -14.36 6.72 33.85
C TYR A 312 -13.10 6.51 33.00
N THR A 313 -12.28 5.52 33.36
CA THR A 313 -11.08 5.14 32.60
C THR A 313 -11.45 4.52 31.26
N GLN A 314 -12.46 3.64 31.24
CA GLN A 314 -12.94 3.02 30.01
C GLN A 314 -13.46 4.06 29.00
N GLU A 315 -14.31 4.98 29.45
CA GLU A 315 -14.85 6.06 28.61
C GLU A 315 -13.75 7.02 28.14
N PHE A 316 -12.77 7.33 28.99
CA PHE A 316 -11.63 8.15 28.61
C PHE A 316 -10.82 7.52 27.47
N PHE A 317 -10.39 6.26 27.62
CA PHE A 317 -9.60 5.60 26.57
C PHE A 317 -10.41 5.24 25.32
N ASP A 318 -11.72 5.01 25.42
CA ASP A 318 -12.59 4.88 24.24
C ASP A 318 -12.56 6.18 23.42
N ARG A 319 -12.61 7.34 24.09
CA ARG A 319 -12.50 8.64 23.43
C ARG A 319 -11.11 8.91 22.88
N VAL A 320 -10.04 8.54 23.59
CA VAL A 320 -8.66 8.67 23.09
C VAL A 320 -8.52 7.87 21.79
N ASN A 321 -8.84 6.57 21.80
CA ASN A 321 -8.73 5.73 20.61
C ASN A 321 -9.56 6.28 19.44
N LYS A 322 -10.81 6.68 19.72
CA LYS A 322 -11.68 7.28 18.71
C LYS A 322 -11.10 8.56 18.11
N PHE A 323 -10.55 9.45 18.94
CA PHE A 323 -9.94 10.70 18.51
C PHE A 323 -8.78 10.46 17.55
N TRP A 324 -7.85 9.56 17.89
CA TRP A 324 -6.71 9.28 17.01
C TRP A 324 -7.13 8.69 15.66
N ILE A 325 -8.14 7.82 15.63
CA ILE A 325 -8.68 7.28 14.37
C ILE A 325 -9.42 8.36 13.55
N GLU A 326 -10.29 9.16 14.16
CA GLU A 326 -11.12 10.12 13.42
C GLU A 326 -10.36 11.39 13.02
N GLU A 327 -9.52 11.95 13.90
CA GLU A 327 -8.79 13.20 13.65
C GLU A 327 -7.55 12.99 12.79
N PHE A 328 -6.83 11.88 13.01
CA PHE A 328 -5.55 11.60 12.34
C PHE A 328 -5.61 10.45 11.32
N LYS A 329 -6.73 9.75 11.19
CA LYS A 329 -6.90 8.63 10.24
C LYS A 329 -5.83 7.53 10.34
N ILE A 330 -5.29 7.28 11.52
CA ILE A 330 -4.33 6.19 11.71
C ILE A 330 -4.97 4.82 11.43
N ASP A 331 -4.12 3.85 11.13
CA ASP A 331 -4.53 2.51 10.71
C ASP A 331 -4.57 1.51 11.86
N GLY A 332 -4.08 1.90 13.03
CA GLY A 332 -4.19 1.09 14.23
C GLY A 332 -3.26 1.54 15.34
N PHE A 333 -3.18 0.72 16.38
CA PHE A 333 -2.42 0.99 17.58
C PHE A 333 -1.45 -0.15 17.91
N ARG A 334 -0.31 0.21 18.49
CA ARG A 334 0.45 -0.70 19.36
C ARG A 334 0.18 -0.27 20.81
N TYR A 335 -0.16 -1.22 21.67
CA TYR A 335 -0.36 -0.98 23.10
C TYR A 335 0.86 -1.45 23.87
N ASP A 336 1.51 -0.49 24.53
CA ASP A 336 2.61 -0.75 25.44
C ASP A 336 2.13 -1.48 26.69
N PHE A 337 2.93 -2.43 27.15
CA PHE A 337 2.79 -3.10 28.44
C PHE A 337 1.36 -3.47 28.83
N THR A 338 0.69 -4.23 27.95
CA THR A 338 -0.73 -4.60 28.14
C THR A 338 -0.95 -5.45 29.39
N LYS A 339 0.12 -6.07 29.92
CA LYS A 339 0.07 -6.77 31.21
C LYS A 339 -0.23 -5.84 32.40
N GLY A 340 0.12 -4.57 32.28
CA GLY A 340 -0.17 -3.53 33.26
C GLY A 340 -1.65 -3.16 33.36
N LEU A 341 -2.49 -3.54 32.39
CA LEU A 341 -3.95 -3.26 32.40
C LEU A 341 -4.73 -4.17 33.38
N THR A 342 -4.04 -4.71 34.39
CA THR A 342 -4.57 -5.63 35.38
C THR A 342 -5.11 -4.89 36.58
N GLN A 343 -6.25 -5.35 37.11
CA GLN A 343 -6.79 -4.91 38.41
C GLN A 343 -6.64 -5.99 39.50
N THR A 344 -6.02 -7.12 39.16
CA THR A 344 -5.76 -8.20 40.11
C THR A 344 -4.37 -8.03 40.75
N TYR A 345 -4.33 -8.00 42.08
CA TYR A 345 -3.09 -7.82 42.86
C TYR A 345 -2.14 -9.00 42.73
N SER A 346 -0.88 -8.72 42.37
CA SER A 346 0.19 -9.72 42.39
C SER A 346 0.65 -10.02 43.82
N THR A 347 0.97 -11.28 44.12
CA THR A 347 1.42 -11.70 45.47
C THR A 347 2.95 -11.78 45.62
N SER A 348 3.73 -11.39 44.61
CA SER A 348 5.20 -11.45 44.63
C SER A 348 5.83 -10.06 44.53
N GLU A 349 6.54 -9.66 45.58
CA GLU A 349 7.19 -8.34 45.72
C GLU A 349 8.59 -8.25 45.05
N THR A 350 9.08 -9.30 44.39
CA THR A 350 10.48 -9.33 43.89
C THR A 350 10.60 -9.74 42.43
N TRP A 351 11.19 -8.85 41.63
CA TRP A 351 11.73 -9.12 40.30
C TRP A 351 13.06 -9.90 40.46
N GLN A 352 13.03 -11.23 40.40
CA GLN A 352 14.26 -12.04 40.35
C GLN A 352 14.28 -12.83 39.03
N ASP A 353 15.28 -12.56 38.20
CA ASP A 353 15.65 -13.37 37.02
C ASP A 353 14.55 -13.53 35.94
N GLY A 354 13.87 -12.44 35.56
CA GLY A 354 12.92 -12.47 34.44
C GLY A 354 11.67 -13.34 34.68
N GLN A 355 11.45 -13.80 35.92
CA GLN A 355 10.23 -14.48 36.33
C GLN A 355 9.65 -13.86 37.61
N ASN A 356 8.33 -13.64 37.56
CA ASN A 356 7.42 -13.33 38.67
C ASN A 356 7.14 -11.86 39.06
N CYS A 357 6.69 -11.07 38.08
CA CYS A 357 5.41 -10.34 38.21
C CYS A 357 4.22 -11.16 37.67
N GLY A 358 4.40 -12.48 37.72
CA GLY A 358 3.36 -13.46 37.74
C GLY A 358 3.02 -14.00 36.36
N ASN A 359 3.45 -15.22 36.10
CA ASN A 359 2.99 -16.04 34.97
C ASN A 359 1.55 -16.56 35.24
N TRP A 360 0.68 -15.72 35.79
CA TRP A 360 -0.70 -16.04 36.14
C TRP A 360 -1.64 -15.39 35.13
N THR A 361 -2.60 -16.19 34.69
CA THR A 361 -3.67 -15.77 33.78
C THR A 361 -4.62 -14.83 34.51
N ASP A 362 -4.89 -13.66 33.93
CA ASP A 362 -5.89 -12.70 34.37
C ASP A 362 -7.01 -12.53 33.34
N TRP A 363 -8.10 -13.27 33.52
CA TRP A 363 -9.23 -13.15 32.60
C TRP A 363 -9.92 -11.77 32.65
N SER A 364 -9.80 -10.98 33.73
CA SER A 364 -10.40 -9.64 33.73
C SER A 364 -9.60 -8.69 32.82
N ARG A 365 -8.26 -8.72 32.89
CA ARG A 365 -7.38 -8.02 31.93
C ARG A 365 -7.68 -8.39 30.49
N ILE A 366 -7.83 -9.68 30.19
CA ILE A 366 -8.18 -10.12 28.84
C ILE A 366 -9.53 -9.55 28.39
N ASN A 367 -10.54 -9.51 29.27
CA ASN A 367 -11.83 -8.88 28.95
C ASN A 367 -11.71 -7.37 28.74
N ILE A 368 -10.85 -6.67 29.51
CA ILE A 368 -10.57 -5.24 29.34
C ILE A 368 -9.98 -4.98 27.95
N ILE A 369 -8.96 -5.74 27.55
CA ILE A 369 -8.30 -5.58 26.25
C ILE A 369 -9.28 -5.91 25.10
N LYS A 370 -10.06 -7.01 25.21
CA LYS A 370 -11.11 -7.36 24.24
C LYS A 370 -12.16 -6.26 24.09
N ARG A 371 -12.60 -5.65 25.20
CA ARG A 371 -13.54 -4.52 25.19
C ARG A 371 -12.95 -3.30 24.50
N MET A 372 -11.70 -2.96 24.78
CA MET A 372 -11.00 -1.84 24.12
C MET A 372 -10.90 -2.08 22.62
N ALA A 373 -10.54 -3.30 22.21
CA ALA A 373 -10.50 -3.69 20.80
C ALA A 373 -11.86 -3.60 20.11
N ASP A 374 -12.93 -4.09 20.75
CA ASP A 374 -14.29 -3.96 20.22
C ASP A 374 -14.68 -2.48 19.99
N LYS A 375 -14.25 -1.58 20.89
CA LYS A 375 -14.50 -0.14 20.76
C LYS A 375 -13.70 0.51 19.63
N VAL A 376 -12.46 0.09 19.43
CA VAL A 376 -11.65 0.48 18.26
C VAL A 376 -12.34 0.03 16.97
N TRP A 377 -12.75 -1.24 16.91
CA TRP A 377 -13.39 -1.82 15.72
C TRP A 377 -14.83 -1.33 15.47
N GLU A 378 -15.49 -0.74 16.47
CA GLU A 378 -16.74 0.01 16.27
C GLU A 378 -16.52 1.32 15.45
N VAL A 379 -15.31 1.90 15.50
CA VAL A 379 -14.93 3.12 14.77
C VAL A 379 -14.29 2.78 13.42
N LYS A 380 -13.34 1.85 13.40
CA LYS A 380 -12.63 1.38 12.20
C LYS A 380 -12.42 -0.12 12.30
N ASP A 381 -13.19 -0.90 11.54
CA ASP A 381 -13.27 -2.35 11.67
C ASP A 381 -11.99 -3.07 11.22
N ASP A 382 -11.22 -2.50 10.31
CA ASP A 382 -9.94 -3.04 9.84
C ASP A 382 -8.72 -2.56 10.66
N ALA A 383 -8.91 -1.79 11.73
CA ALA A 383 -7.80 -1.23 12.51
C ALA A 383 -6.90 -2.31 13.15
N TYR A 384 -5.58 -2.12 13.04
CA TYR A 384 -4.60 -2.96 13.72
C TYR A 384 -4.61 -2.75 15.23
N ILE A 385 -4.44 -3.85 15.97
CA ILE A 385 -4.21 -3.82 17.41
C ILE A 385 -3.04 -4.75 17.70
N ILE A 386 -1.88 -4.15 17.95
CA ILE A 386 -0.62 -4.82 18.26
C ILE A 386 -0.38 -4.71 19.76
N LEU A 387 -0.04 -5.82 20.41
CA LEU A 387 0.08 -5.89 21.86
C LEU A 387 1.49 -6.30 22.26
N GLU A 388 2.13 -5.45 23.07
CA GLU A 388 3.23 -5.90 23.91
C GLU A 388 2.62 -6.63 25.11
N HIS A 389 2.56 -7.96 25.00
CA HIS A 389 1.81 -8.81 25.91
C HIS A 389 2.72 -9.82 26.60
N TRP A 390 3.20 -9.50 27.80
CA TRP A 390 4.02 -10.41 28.62
C TRP A 390 3.18 -11.49 29.33
N GLY A 391 2.16 -11.99 28.63
CA GLY A 391 1.23 -13.02 29.08
C GLY A 391 1.78 -14.43 28.86
N ASN A 392 0.95 -15.43 29.18
CA ASN A 392 1.21 -16.80 28.78
C ASN A 392 0.48 -17.13 27.47
N ALA A 393 0.76 -18.31 26.89
CA ALA A 393 0.16 -18.70 25.62
C ALA A 393 -1.39 -18.75 25.65
N GLU A 394 -2.01 -19.11 26.79
CA GLU A 394 -3.47 -19.16 26.90
C GLU A 394 -4.10 -17.76 26.76
N GLU A 395 -3.47 -16.73 27.33
CA GLU A 395 -3.90 -15.34 27.17
C GLU A 395 -3.71 -14.84 25.74
N GLU A 396 -2.53 -15.10 25.17
CA GLU A 396 -2.25 -14.72 23.79
C GLU A 396 -3.25 -15.38 22.83
N ASP A 397 -3.50 -16.68 22.93
CA ASP A 397 -4.44 -17.43 22.09
C ASP A 397 -5.85 -16.82 22.15
N GLU A 398 -6.28 -16.34 23.32
CA GLU A 398 -7.58 -15.71 23.52
C GLU A 398 -7.66 -14.29 22.97
N LEU A 399 -6.57 -13.53 22.98
CA LEU A 399 -6.50 -12.18 22.41
C LEU A 399 -6.44 -12.22 20.89
N VAL A 400 -5.58 -13.08 20.32
CA VAL A 400 -5.40 -13.17 18.86
C VAL A 400 -6.59 -13.83 18.16
N SER A 401 -7.42 -14.61 18.87
CA SER A 401 -8.64 -15.21 18.33
C SER A 401 -9.90 -14.35 18.48
N HIS A 402 -9.81 -13.19 19.13
CA HIS A 402 -10.94 -12.31 19.37
C HIS A 402 -11.18 -11.33 18.21
N GLY A 403 -12.45 -11.14 17.85
CA GLY A 403 -12.89 -10.16 16.85
C GLY A 403 -12.12 -10.28 15.52
N ASN A 404 -11.47 -9.20 15.11
CA ASN A 404 -10.72 -9.12 13.84
C ASN A 404 -9.27 -9.63 13.95
N GLY A 405 -8.88 -10.16 15.12
CA GLY A 405 -7.56 -10.69 15.40
C GLY A 405 -6.60 -9.60 15.84
N MET A 406 -6.10 -9.70 17.08
CA MET A 406 -5.00 -8.86 17.56
C MET A 406 -3.66 -9.51 17.21
N LEU A 407 -2.60 -8.72 17.12
CA LEU A 407 -1.22 -9.19 16.96
C LEU A 407 -0.49 -9.10 18.29
N THR A 408 0.33 -10.09 18.63
CA THR A 408 1.22 -10.00 19.80
C THR A 408 2.69 -9.89 19.39
N TRP A 409 3.47 -9.13 20.15
CA TRP A 409 4.91 -9.04 19.95
C TRP A 409 5.60 -10.40 20.14
N ARG A 410 6.51 -10.73 19.22
CA ARG A 410 7.37 -11.92 19.32
C ARG A 410 8.83 -11.56 19.09
N LYS A 411 9.49 -11.27 20.21
CA LYS A 411 10.92 -10.97 20.27
C LYS A 411 11.79 -12.20 20.01
N LEU A 412 12.75 -12.07 19.08
CA LEU A 412 13.81 -13.06 18.83
C LEU A 412 15.22 -12.54 19.14
N HIS A 413 15.34 -11.33 19.69
CA HIS A 413 16.58 -10.58 19.87
C HIS A 413 17.75 -11.38 20.44
N TYR A 414 17.61 -11.97 21.64
CA TYR A 414 18.69 -12.72 22.30
C TYR A 414 19.21 -13.86 21.42
N ASN A 415 18.31 -14.57 20.74
CA ASN A 415 18.71 -15.69 19.91
C ASN A 415 19.44 -15.23 18.64
N PHE A 416 18.95 -14.15 18.02
CA PHE A 416 19.58 -13.53 16.86
C PHE A 416 20.95 -12.95 17.19
N GLU A 417 21.10 -12.22 18.31
CA GLU A 417 22.39 -11.67 18.76
C GLU A 417 23.45 -12.77 18.84
N LYS A 418 23.13 -13.88 19.52
CA LYS A 418 24.01 -15.03 19.69
C LYS A 418 24.38 -15.69 18.37
N LEU A 419 23.39 -15.82 17.48
CA LEU A 419 23.57 -16.41 16.17
C LEU A 419 24.46 -15.56 15.27
N LEU A 420 24.26 -14.24 15.24
CA LEU A 420 25.11 -13.30 14.48
C LEU A 420 26.53 -13.22 15.03
N CYS A 421 26.72 -13.52 16.31
CA CYS A 421 28.05 -13.71 16.92
C CYS A 421 28.72 -15.04 16.57
N GLY A 422 28.02 -15.95 15.90
CA GLY A 422 28.50 -17.27 15.53
C GLY A 422 28.57 -18.26 16.70
N GLU A 423 27.69 -18.11 17.69
CA GLU A 423 27.54 -19.09 18.77
C GLU A 423 26.72 -20.31 18.29
N GLU A 424 27.42 -21.40 17.95
CA GLU A 424 26.86 -22.63 17.34
C GLU A 424 25.95 -23.45 18.26
N THR A 425 26.02 -23.25 19.58
CA THR A 425 25.21 -24.01 20.55
C THR A 425 23.82 -23.43 20.78
N ASN A 426 23.47 -22.30 20.14
CA ASN A 426 22.17 -21.70 20.33
C ASN A 426 21.12 -22.34 19.43
N ASN A 427 20.06 -22.86 20.03
CA ASN A 427 18.94 -23.47 19.31
C ASN A 427 18.05 -22.35 18.76
N LEU A 428 18.35 -21.88 17.54
CA LEU A 428 17.45 -20.98 16.83
C LEU A 428 16.21 -21.78 16.42
N SER A 429 15.25 -21.92 17.33
CA SER A 429 13.91 -22.35 16.94
C SER A 429 13.22 -21.17 16.26
N LEU A 430 13.23 -21.13 14.93
CA LEU A 430 12.31 -20.30 14.15
C LEU A 430 10.87 -20.82 14.21
N GLY A 431 10.58 -21.87 15.00
CA GLY A 431 9.25 -22.47 15.16
C GLY A 431 8.18 -21.51 15.73
N GLY A 432 8.57 -20.34 16.23
CA GLY A 432 7.67 -19.24 16.58
C GLY A 432 7.79 -17.98 15.71
N ALA A 433 8.65 -17.99 14.69
CA ALA A 433 8.88 -16.88 13.76
C ALA A 433 7.91 -16.90 12.57
N GLN A 434 7.42 -18.08 12.19
CA GLN A 434 6.29 -18.23 11.27
C GLN A 434 5.00 -18.15 12.07
N SER A 435 4.29 -17.03 11.98
CA SER A 435 3.05 -16.80 12.72
C SER A 435 2.23 -15.73 12.02
N ASP A 436 0.93 -15.95 11.82
CA ASP A 436 0.03 -14.92 11.26
C ASP A 436 -0.48 -13.96 12.36
N THR A 437 -0.32 -14.34 13.63
CA THR A 437 -0.88 -13.65 14.80
C THR A 437 0.18 -12.96 15.65
N ARG A 438 1.44 -13.00 15.22
CA ARG A 438 2.57 -12.44 15.98
C ARG A 438 3.44 -11.59 15.10
N ILE A 439 3.69 -10.36 15.51
CA ILE A 439 4.68 -9.50 14.85
C ILE A 439 6.07 -9.87 15.36
N VAL A 440 6.90 -10.40 14.45
CA VAL A 440 8.19 -11.00 14.77
C VAL A 440 9.31 -10.01 14.46
N PHE A 441 10.26 -9.87 15.38
CA PHE A 441 11.38 -8.94 15.24
C PHE A 441 12.67 -9.43 15.91
N SER A 442 13.81 -9.02 15.34
CA SER A 442 15.17 -9.22 15.85
C SER A 442 15.64 -8.09 16.75
N GLY A 443 15.04 -6.90 16.64
CA GLY A 443 15.30 -5.73 17.46
C GLY A 443 14.05 -4.85 17.55
N SER A 444 13.90 -4.21 18.71
CA SER A 444 12.97 -3.10 18.93
C SER A 444 13.73 -1.96 19.61
N HIS A 445 13.08 -0.83 19.85
CA HIS A 445 13.64 0.27 20.63
C HIS A 445 14.05 -0.13 22.07
N ASP A 446 13.53 -1.22 22.62
CA ASP A 446 13.80 -1.67 23.99
C ASP A 446 15.08 -2.50 24.14
N GLU A 447 15.54 -3.04 23.01
CA GLU A 447 16.69 -3.94 22.91
C GLU A 447 17.98 -3.19 22.57
N GLU A 448 19.12 -3.75 22.96
CA GLU A 448 20.41 -3.23 22.47
C GLU A 448 20.47 -3.35 20.93
N ARG A 449 21.14 -2.43 20.25
CA ARG A 449 21.22 -2.44 18.78
C ARG A 449 21.95 -3.69 18.30
N LEU A 450 21.31 -4.48 17.45
CA LEU A 450 21.83 -5.77 17.00
C LEU A 450 23.20 -5.64 16.30
N ALA A 451 23.38 -4.60 15.49
CA ALA A 451 24.64 -4.29 14.84
C ALA A 451 25.76 -3.93 15.85
N PHE A 452 25.45 -3.18 16.91
CA PHE A 452 26.41 -2.88 17.98
C PHE A 452 26.84 -4.15 18.73
N SER A 453 25.88 -4.99 19.15
CA SER A 453 26.17 -6.27 19.80
C SER A 453 27.00 -7.20 18.91
N THR A 454 26.65 -7.27 17.62
CA THR A 454 27.38 -8.06 16.62
C THR A 454 28.80 -7.53 16.39
N LEU A 455 28.98 -6.20 16.35
CA LEU A 455 30.31 -5.59 16.25
C LEU A 455 31.20 -5.95 17.45
N ASN A 456 30.64 -5.99 18.66
CA ASN A 456 31.39 -6.32 19.87
C ASN A 456 31.95 -7.75 19.85
N CYS A 457 31.22 -8.71 19.28
CA CYS A 457 31.68 -10.09 19.20
C CYS A 457 32.52 -10.39 17.94
N GLN A 458 32.18 -9.81 16.78
CA GLN A 458 32.94 -10.03 15.53
C GLN A 458 34.20 -9.15 15.44
N SER A 459 34.25 -8.03 16.20
CA SER A 459 35.37 -7.07 16.23
C SER A 459 35.79 -6.52 14.86
N ASN A 460 34.90 -6.55 13.87
CA ASN A 460 35.13 -6.09 12.50
C ASN A 460 33.81 -5.59 11.89
N ALA A 461 33.80 -4.32 11.47
CA ALA A 461 32.61 -3.67 10.91
C ALA A 461 32.11 -4.34 9.62
N THR A 462 33.02 -4.76 8.73
CA THR A 462 32.64 -5.46 7.49
C THR A 462 32.01 -6.82 7.81
N ALA A 463 32.59 -7.56 8.76
CA ALA A 463 31.99 -8.83 9.19
C ALA A 463 30.61 -8.60 9.82
N MET A 464 30.47 -7.59 10.68
CA MET A 464 29.20 -7.20 11.27
C MET A 464 28.14 -6.87 10.21
N MET A 465 28.47 -6.04 9.21
CA MET A 465 27.53 -5.69 8.13
C MET A 465 27.09 -6.93 7.33
N GLN A 466 28.01 -7.85 7.03
CA GLN A 466 27.66 -9.13 6.39
C GLN A 466 26.75 -10.00 7.28
N ARG A 467 26.99 -10.02 8.60
CA ARG A 467 26.09 -10.69 9.55
C ARG A 467 24.70 -10.05 9.57
N MET A 468 24.60 -8.73 9.54
CA MET A 468 23.31 -8.03 9.53
C MET A 468 22.47 -8.39 8.30
N LYS A 469 23.10 -8.50 7.12
CA LYS A 469 22.45 -8.98 5.89
C LYS A 469 21.97 -10.42 6.00
N LEU A 470 22.82 -11.31 6.49
CA LEU A 470 22.47 -12.71 6.76
C LEU A 470 21.29 -12.81 7.75
N GLY A 471 21.26 -11.97 8.79
CA GLY A 471 20.14 -11.88 9.73
C GLY A 471 18.84 -11.49 9.03
N ALA A 472 18.87 -10.46 8.19
CA ALA A 472 17.72 -10.00 7.41
C ALA A 472 17.11 -11.13 6.57
N ALA A 473 17.96 -11.90 5.87
CA ALA A 473 17.54 -13.01 5.04
C ALA A 473 16.83 -14.12 5.81
N PHE A 474 17.14 -14.31 7.10
CA PHE A 474 16.55 -15.34 7.95
C PHE A 474 15.39 -14.86 8.81
N ILE A 475 15.07 -13.56 8.82
CA ILE A 475 13.91 -13.02 9.54
C ILE A 475 12.82 -12.51 8.59
N TYR A 476 13.16 -11.68 7.60
CA TYR A 476 12.15 -11.02 6.76
C TYR A 476 11.55 -11.95 5.70
N THR A 477 12.24 -13.02 5.32
CA THR A 477 11.71 -14.04 4.41
C THR A 477 10.79 -15.06 5.11
N VAL A 478 10.72 -15.06 6.44
CA VAL A 478 9.84 -15.98 7.17
C VAL A 478 8.39 -15.47 7.06
N PRO A 479 7.39 -16.31 6.71
CA PRO A 479 6.01 -15.85 6.61
C PRO A 479 5.44 -15.23 7.90
N GLY A 480 4.44 -14.36 7.75
CA GLY A 480 3.79 -13.63 8.84
C GLY A 480 4.34 -12.22 9.10
N PRO A 481 3.71 -11.42 9.97
CA PRO A 481 4.05 -10.02 10.20
C PRO A 481 5.49 -9.84 10.72
N LYS A 482 6.14 -8.74 10.32
CA LYS A 482 7.51 -8.38 10.69
C LYS A 482 7.58 -6.95 11.18
N MET A 483 8.57 -6.68 12.03
CA MET A 483 8.92 -5.34 12.44
C MET A 483 10.44 -5.17 12.42
N LEU A 484 10.90 -3.97 12.03
CA LEU A 484 12.29 -3.56 12.13
C LEU A 484 12.39 -2.23 12.88
N TRP A 485 13.43 -2.09 13.69
CA TRP A 485 13.72 -0.85 14.42
C TRP A 485 14.60 0.07 13.58
N MET A 486 14.34 1.38 13.66
CA MET A 486 15.06 2.36 12.83
C MET A 486 16.59 2.21 12.88
N PHE A 487 17.20 2.28 11.70
CA PHE A 487 18.64 2.13 11.43
C PHE A 487 19.21 0.71 11.58
N GLU A 488 18.38 -0.33 11.75
CA GLU A 488 18.84 -1.72 11.63
C GLU A 488 19.33 -2.02 10.20
N GLU A 489 18.61 -1.50 9.20
CA GLU A 489 18.90 -1.56 7.76
C GLU A 489 20.14 -0.78 7.33
N LEU A 490 20.66 0.10 8.18
CA LEU A 490 21.94 0.79 7.99
C LEU A 490 23.03 0.24 8.92
N ALA A 491 22.74 -0.82 9.68
CA ALA A 491 23.61 -1.46 10.64
C ALA A 491 24.19 -0.48 11.70
N MET A 492 23.34 0.34 12.32
CA MET A 492 23.78 1.33 13.32
C MET A 492 24.59 0.69 14.46
N ASP A 493 25.85 1.06 14.53
CA ASP A 493 26.88 0.45 15.39
C ASP A 493 27.15 1.23 16.68
N TYR A 494 26.18 2.06 17.10
CA TYR A 494 26.18 2.71 18.40
C TYR A 494 25.31 1.93 19.38
N SER A 495 25.68 1.96 20.66
CA SER A 495 24.86 1.37 21.70
C SER A 495 23.58 2.19 21.92
N LEU A 496 22.49 1.52 22.27
CA LEU A 496 21.30 2.14 22.85
C LEU A 496 21.64 2.95 24.12
N PHE A 497 22.72 2.59 24.81
CA PHE A 497 23.21 3.25 26.01
C PHE A 497 24.35 4.26 25.73
N THR A 498 24.51 4.71 24.48
CA THR A 498 25.39 5.82 24.15
C THR A 498 24.83 7.14 24.70
N CYS A 499 25.61 7.78 25.58
CA CYS A 499 25.37 9.10 26.14
C CYS A 499 25.74 10.21 25.14
N GLU A 500 25.31 11.45 25.39
CA GLU A 500 25.60 12.61 24.52
C GLU A 500 27.10 12.90 24.34
N ASP A 501 27.93 12.57 25.34
CA ASP A 501 29.39 12.72 25.28
C ASP A 501 30.09 11.58 24.51
N GLY A 502 29.32 10.64 23.97
CA GLY A 502 29.79 9.46 23.24
C GLY A 502 30.23 8.29 24.13
N SER A 503 30.18 8.43 25.46
CA SER A 503 30.43 7.30 26.37
C SER A 503 29.26 6.31 26.36
N VAL A 504 29.53 5.05 26.72
CA VAL A 504 28.48 4.02 26.88
C VAL A 504 28.32 3.72 28.36
N GLN A 505 27.11 3.96 28.90
CA GLN A 505 26.78 3.68 30.29
C GLN A 505 25.39 3.05 30.39
N TYR A 506 25.32 1.83 30.92
CA TYR A 506 24.07 1.08 31.07
C TYR A 506 23.21 1.64 32.21
N ASN A 507 22.54 2.76 31.95
CA ASN A 507 21.57 3.43 32.81
C ASN A 507 20.54 4.21 31.98
N ASP A 508 19.41 4.54 32.58
CA ASP A 508 18.29 5.19 31.90
C ASP A 508 18.66 6.57 31.34
N GLY A 509 19.55 7.31 32.02
CA GLY A 509 20.02 8.60 31.55
C GLY A 509 20.70 8.54 30.18
N CYS A 510 21.51 7.51 29.93
CA CYS A 510 22.14 7.31 28.62
C CYS A 510 21.28 6.51 27.64
N LYS A 511 20.36 5.65 28.12
CA LYS A 511 19.32 5.05 27.26
C LYS A 511 18.49 6.16 26.62
N LEU A 512 17.93 7.05 27.42
CA LEU A 512 17.03 8.11 26.98
C LEU A 512 17.72 9.32 26.31
N ALA A 513 19.04 9.43 26.42
CA ALA A 513 19.83 10.48 25.76
C ALA A 513 19.66 10.45 24.23
N VAL A 514 19.75 11.63 23.61
CA VAL A 514 19.68 11.77 22.15
C VAL A 514 20.83 11.02 21.50
N LYS A 515 20.52 10.23 20.47
CA LYS A 515 21.52 9.44 19.75
C LYS A 515 22.18 10.24 18.62
N PRO A 516 23.43 9.90 18.22
CA PRO A 516 24.11 10.60 17.14
C PRO A 516 23.37 10.49 15.80
N PHE A 517 23.18 11.61 15.10
CA PHE A 517 22.60 11.64 13.75
C PHE A 517 23.64 11.23 12.71
N LYS A 518 23.40 10.11 12.02
CA LYS A 518 24.40 9.47 11.14
C LYS A 518 24.03 9.38 9.67
N TRP A 519 22.88 9.93 9.26
CA TRP A 519 22.42 9.94 7.87
C TRP A 519 23.51 10.24 6.84
N ASN A 520 24.17 11.40 6.93
CA ASN A 520 25.20 11.79 5.96
C ASN A 520 26.39 10.82 5.94
N GLU A 521 26.80 10.29 7.10
CA GLU A 521 27.92 9.36 7.18
C GLU A 521 27.54 7.98 6.64
N TYR A 522 26.36 7.48 7.00
CA TYR A 522 25.93 6.14 6.63
C TYR A 522 25.46 6.05 5.18
N MET A 523 24.73 7.05 4.68
CA MET A 523 24.27 7.08 3.29
C MET A 523 25.39 7.39 2.27
N THR A 524 26.58 7.81 2.74
CA THR A 524 27.76 7.97 1.87
C THR A 524 28.77 6.83 2.01
N ASP A 525 28.58 5.90 2.95
CA ASP A 525 29.38 4.68 3.06
C ASP A 525 28.78 3.59 2.15
N PRO A 526 29.46 3.21 1.05
CA PRO A 526 28.93 2.23 0.12
C PRO A 526 28.66 0.87 0.76
N ASN A 527 29.35 0.49 1.84
CA ASN A 527 29.09 -0.78 2.51
C ASN A 527 27.79 -0.76 3.31
N ARG A 528 27.37 0.41 3.83
CA ARG A 528 26.11 0.55 4.57
C ARG A 528 24.93 0.73 3.62
N VAL A 529 25.13 1.47 2.53
CA VAL A 529 24.17 1.49 1.42
C VAL A 529 23.92 0.08 0.90
N ASP A 530 24.97 -0.73 0.76
CA ASP A 530 24.87 -2.15 0.40
C ASP A 530 24.14 -3.01 1.45
N VAL A 531 24.16 -2.66 2.75
CA VAL A 531 23.26 -3.28 3.75
C VAL A 531 21.81 -2.86 3.51
N TYR A 532 21.56 -1.57 3.32
CA TYR A 532 20.22 -1.04 3.06
C TYR A 532 19.60 -1.66 1.80
N GLU A 533 20.33 -1.70 0.68
CA GLU A 533 19.87 -2.31 -0.56
C GLU A 533 19.59 -3.80 -0.37
N THR A 534 20.43 -4.52 0.37
CA THR A 534 20.14 -5.93 0.69
C THR A 534 18.87 -6.10 1.53
N TYR A 535 18.61 -5.22 2.50
CA TYR A 535 17.35 -5.23 3.27
C TYR A 535 16.15 -4.93 2.37
N ALA A 536 16.26 -3.90 1.52
CA ALA A 536 15.23 -3.52 0.56
C ALA A 536 14.90 -4.67 -0.40
N ASP A 537 15.90 -5.27 -1.03
CA ASP A 537 15.73 -6.41 -1.95
C ASP A 537 15.01 -7.57 -1.25
N ILE A 538 15.42 -7.92 -0.01
CA ILE A 538 14.80 -9.02 0.75
C ILE A 538 13.35 -8.70 1.11
N ILE A 539 13.06 -7.46 1.55
CA ILE A 539 11.72 -7.05 1.93
C ILE A 539 10.82 -6.96 0.70
N ASN A 540 11.29 -6.40 -0.42
CA ASN A 540 10.57 -6.34 -1.69
C ASN A 540 10.29 -7.73 -2.25
N LEU A 541 11.29 -8.62 -2.27
CA LEU A 541 11.10 -10.04 -2.61
C LEU A 541 9.93 -10.65 -1.82
N ARG A 542 9.88 -10.35 -0.52
CA ARG A 542 8.83 -10.84 0.39
C ARG A 542 7.46 -10.22 0.08
N THR A 543 7.36 -8.89 -0.04
CA THR A 543 6.08 -8.19 -0.18
C THR A 543 5.46 -8.37 -1.56
N GLN A 544 6.26 -8.62 -2.60
CA GLN A 544 5.80 -8.79 -3.97
C GLN A 544 5.45 -10.25 -4.34
N ASN A 545 5.79 -11.24 -3.50
CA ASN A 545 5.63 -12.66 -3.85
C ASN A 545 4.84 -13.47 -2.80
N GLN A 546 3.75 -14.10 -3.24
CA GLN A 546 2.84 -14.87 -2.38
C GLN A 546 3.50 -16.04 -1.63
N VAL A 547 4.63 -16.58 -2.10
CA VAL A 547 5.34 -17.65 -1.39
C VAL A 547 5.74 -17.24 0.03
N PHE A 548 6.04 -15.96 0.25
CA PHE A 548 6.45 -15.47 1.57
C PHE A 548 5.26 -15.13 2.48
N THR A 549 4.03 -15.22 1.98
CA THR A 549 2.82 -14.98 2.78
C THR A 549 1.99 -16.24 2.96
N HIS A 550 1.94 -17.12 1.95
CA HIS A 550 1.11 -18.32 1.92
C HIS A 550 1.90 -19.63 1.80
N GLY A 551 3.22 -19.54 1.57
CA GLY A 551 4.07 -20.70 1.37
C GLY A 551 4.22 -21.57 2.62
N TYR A 552 4.45 -22.85 2.38
CA TYR A 552 4.75 -23.83 3.40
C TYR A 552 6.23 -23.74 3.77
N PHE A 553 6.50 -23.22 4.97
CA PHE A 553 7.82 -22.95 5.51
C PHE A 553 8.41 -24.18 6.24
N ARG A 554 9.71 -24.38 6.06
CA ARG A 554 10.55 -25.34 6.80
C ARG A 554 11.89 -24.70 7.14
N PHE A 555 12.44 -25.07 8.29
CA PHE A 555 13.73 -24.61 8.77
C PHE A 555 14.62 -25.82 9.09
N ASP A 556 15.89 -25.79 8.66
CA ASP A 556 16.92 -26.80 8.91
C ASP A 556 16.48 -28.26 8.64
N GLU A 557 16.13 -28.56 7.38
CA GLU A 557 15.90 -29.96 6.96
C GLU A 557 17.22 -30.75 6.91
N ASP A 558 17.53 -31.46 7.99
CA ASP A 558 18.30 -32.71 7.96
C ASP A 558 17.39 -33.86 8.46
N GLY A 559 16.33 -34.16 7.71
CA GLY A 559 15.73 -35.51 7.63
C GLY A 559 15.21 -36.23 8.89
N ASP A 560 15.16 -35.64 10.09
CA ASP A 560 14.54 -36.26 11.28
C ASP A 560 13.40 -35.39 11.84
N ALA A 561 12.22 -35.99 11.92
CA ALA A 561 10.97 -35.34 12.29
C ALA A 561 10.81 -35.11 13.80
N ASN A 562 11.90 -34.83 14.52
CA ASN A 562 11.91 -34.52 15.96
C ASN A 562 12.61 -33.18 16.21
N PHE A 563 11.82 -32.12 16.28
CA PHE A 563 12.26 -30.73 16.33
C PHE A 563 12.70 -30.23 17.72
N ASP A 564 13.21 -31.12 18.58
CA ASP A 564 13.62 -30.77 19.96
C ASP A 564 15.04 -31.24 20.34
N ASP A 565 15.77 -31.95 19.47
CA ASP A 565 17.03 -32.60 19.88
C ASP A 565 18.07 -32.71 18.76
N TYR A 566 18.57 -31.60 18.21
CA TYR A 566 19.77 -31.64 17.36
C TYR A 566 20.71 -30.45 17.60
N GLU A 567 21.98 -30.77 17.79
CA GLU A 567 23.12 -29.86 17.66
C GLU A 567 23.19 -29.35 16.21
N THR A 568 22.33 -28.41 15.84
CA THR A 568 22.37 -27.75 14.53
C THR A 568 23.63 -26.88 14.48
N GLY A 569 24.55 -27.13 13.52
CA GLY A 569 25.91 -26.56 13.46
C GLY A 569 25.98 -25.05 13.20
N ALA A 570 26.89 -24.57 12.37
CA ALA A 570 26.98 -23.13 12.03
C ALA A 570 26.24 -22.74 10.75
N LEU A 571 25.90 -23.73 9.92
CA LEU A 571 25.19 -23.60 8.66
C LEU A 571 23.69 -23.79 8.89
N ARG A 572 22.87 -22.95 8.29
CA ARG A 572 21.41 -22.92 8.44
C ARG A 572 20.72 -22.81 7.09
N GLN A 573 19.49 -23.28 7.01
CA GLN A 573 18.67 -23.10 5.81
C GLN A 573 17.17 -22.98 6.08
N ILE A 574 16.47 -22.27 5.18
CA ILE A 574 15.02 -22.18 5.10
C ILE A 574 14.59 -22.75 3.75
N GLN A 575 13.52 -23.55 3.72
CA GLN A 575 12.82 -23.96 2.51
C GLN A 575 11.38 -23.46 2.60
N ILE A 576 10.88 -22.78 1.57
CA ILE A 576 9.49 -22.36 1.46
C ILE A 576 8.92 -22.90 0.16
N THR A 577 7.78 -23.57 0.21
CA THR A 577 7.15 -24.17 -0.98
C THR A 577 5.78 -23.56 -1.24
N HIS A 578 5.50 -23.25 -2.50
CA HIS A 578 4.23 -22.67 -2.92
C HIS A 578 3.94 -23.04 -4.39
N GLU A 579 2.68 -22.95 -4.81
CA GLU A 579 2.29 -23.33 -6.17
C GLU A 579 2.90 -22.44 -7.26
N THR A 580 3.26 -21.20 -6.92
CA THR A 580 3.86 -20.23 -7.84
C THR A 580 5.39 -20.32 -7.88
N MET A 581 6.02 -20.59 -6.74
CA MET A 581 7.48 -20.54 -6.57
C MET A 581 7.89 -21.30 -5.31
N ASP A 582 8.99 -22.05 -5.39
CA ASP A 582 9.70 -22.54 -4.23
C ASP A 582 10.93 -21.65 -3.96
N VAL A 583 11.31 -21.52 -2.69
CA VAL A 583 12.42 -20.69 -2.22
C VAL A 583 13.31 -21.52 -1.29
N VAL A 584 14.62 -21.41 -1.45
CA VAL A 584 15.61 -21.99 -0.55
C VAL A 584 16.61 -20.92 -0.15
N ILE A 585 16.79 -20.72 1.15
CA ILE A 585 17.73 -19.76 1.71
C ILE A 585 18.76 -20.56 2.49
N ILE A 586 20.03 -20.32 2.25
CA ILE A 586 21.13 -20.96 2.97
C ILE A 586 22.03 -19.89 3.56
N GLY A 587 22.58 -20.12 4.75
CA GLY A 587 23.42 -19.14 5.44
C GLY A 587 24.44 -19.76 6.37
N ASN A 588 25.60 -19.12 6.50
CA ASN A 588 26.66 -19.54 7.41
C ASN A 588 26.80 -18.54 8.57
N PHE A 589 26.21 -18.86 9.71
CA PHE A 589 26.34 -18.09 10.94
C PHE A 589 27.65 -18.38 11.68
N GLY A 590 28.38 -19.45 11.33
CA GLY A 590 29.66 -19.80 11.92
C GLY A 590 30.80 -18.82 11.64
N ASN A 591 31.85 -18.93 12.43
CA ASN A 591 33.09 -18.17 12.27
C ASN A 591 34.08 -18.85 11.30
N GLU A 592 33.75 -20.05 10.82
CA GLU A 592 34.51 -20.81 9.82
C GLU A 592 33.66 -21.07 8.57
N GLY A 593 34.31 -21.24 7.42
CA GLY A 593 33.62 -21.63 6.19
C GLY A 593 33.15 -23.08 6.25
N GLY A 594 32.03 -23.38 5.61
CA GLY A 594 31.42 -24.70 5.65
C GLY A 594 30.65 -25.03 4.38
N SER A 595 30.26 -26.30 4.23
CA SER A 595 29.45 -26.74 3.11
C SER A 595 28.11 -27.28 3.59
N ILE A 596 27.02 -26.80 2.97
CA ILE A 596 25.64 -27.21 3.21
C ILE A 596 25.09 -27.86 1.95
N THR A 597 24.19 -28.83 2.08
CA THR A 597 23.41 -29.31 0.93
C THR A 597 22.12 -28.51 0.89
N PRO A 598 21.91 -27.61 -0.08
CA PRO A 598 20.68 -26.82 -0.15
C PRO A 598 19.46 -27.75 -0.30
N ALA A 599 18.41 -27.48 0.46
CA ALA A 599 17.16 -28.25 0.45
C ALA A 599 16.28 -27.88 -0.76
N PHE A 600 16.80 -28.03 -1.98
CA PHE A 600 16.01 -27.82 -3.19
C PHE A 600 14.92 -28.88 -3.34
N THR A 601 13.71 -28.42 -3.69
CA THR A 601 12.49 -29.24 -3.75
C THR A 601 12.38 -30.06 -5.03
N LYS A 602 13.11 -29.65 -6.07
CA LYS A 602 13.10 -30.23 -7.41
C LYS A 602 14.45 -30.02 -8.10
N GLN A 603 14.81 -30.98 -8.96
CA GLN A 603 15.97 -30.86 -9.86
C GLN A 603 15.72 -29.81 -10.95
N GLY A 604 16.80 -29.26 -11.50
CA GLY A 604 16.78 -28.24 -12.54
C GLY A 604 17.39 -26.92 -12.09
N THR A 605 17.17 -25.88 -12.90
CA THR A 605 17.69 -24.54 -12.67
C THR A 605 16.98 -23.86 -11.50
N TRP A 606 17.77 -23.41 -10.53
CA TRP A 606 17.37 -22.46 -9.50
C TRP A 606 18.03 -21.12 -9.75
N TYR A 607 17.39 -20.03 -9.37
CA TYR A 607 17.85 -18.68 -9.65
C TYR A 607 18.29 -18.03 -8.35
N ASN A 608 19.50 -17.47 -8.32
CA ASN A 608 19.98 -16.75 -7.14
C ASN A 608 19.52 -15.29 -7.23
N TYR A 609 18.67 -14.87 -6.30
CA TYR A 609 18.04 -13.55 -6.33
C TYR A 609 19.05 -12.41 -6.05
N LEU A 610 19.94 -12.59 -5.07
CA LEU A 610 20.87 -11.54 -4.66
C LEU A 610 22.20 -11.57 -5.44
N ASN A 611 22.59 -12.74 -5.98
CA ASN A 611 23.88 -12.89 -6.67
C ASN A 611 23.75 -12.71 -8.18
N LYS A 612 23.83 -11.45 -8.64
CA LYS A 612 23.75 -11.08 -10.06
C LYS A 612 24.95 -11.60 -10.89
N GLU A 613 26.07 -12.00 -10.28
CA GLU A 613 27.23 -12.59 -10.98
C GLU A 613 27.01 -14.06 -11.35
N TYR A 614 26.35 -14.82 -10.47
CA TYR A 614 26.00 -16.23 -10.66
C TYR A 614 24.49 -16.43 -10.50
N PRO A 615 23.68 -15.94 -11.45
CA PRO A 615 22.23 -15.84 -11.30
C PRO A 615 21.52 -17.19 -11.37
N THR A 616 22.21 -18.28 -11.75
CA THR A 616 21.62 -19.61 -11.88
C THR A 616 22.48 -20.67 -11.18
N TYR A 617 21.79 -21.65 -10.62
CA TYR A 617 22.36 -22.83 -9.99
C TYR A 617 21.65 -24.08 -10.50
N GLU A 618 22.40 -24.95 -11.18
CA GLU A 618 21.86 -26.22 -11.67
C GLU A 618 21.88 -27.28 -10.58
N TYR A 619 20.71 -27.64 -10.07
CA TYR A 619 20.57 -28.70 -9.08
C TYR A 619 20.29 -30.05 -9.74
N THR A 620 21.25 -30.97 -9.62
CA THR A 620 21.22 -32.32 -10.22
C THR A 620 21.02 -33.44 -9.19
N GLY A 621 20.67 -33.10 -7.94
CA GLY A 621 20.65 -34.01 -6.78
C GLY A 621 21.63 -33.54 -5.69
N GLN A 622 21.86 -34.32 -4.61
CA GLN A 622 22.66 -33.92 -3.44
C GLN A 622 24.05 -33.33 -3.81
N THR A 623 24.11 -32.01 -3.98
CA THR A 623 25.31 -31.22 -4.24
C THR A 623 25.60 -30.34 -3.04
N SER A 624 26.86 -30.34 -2.58
CA SER A 624 27.29 -29.48 -1.48
C SER A 624 27.61 -28.06 -2.00
N TYR A 625 27.06 -27.04 -1.35
CA TYR A 625 27.32 -25.62 -1.58
C TYR A 625 28.23 -25.07 -0.48
N TYR A 626 29.34 -24.42 -0.84
CA TYR A 626 30.27 -23.83 0.12
C TYR A 626 29.90 -22.39 0.46
N LEU A 627 29.86 -22.06 1.75
CA LEU A 627 29.59 -20.71 2.26
C LEU A 627 30.76 -20.26 3.15
N ALA A 628 31.33 -19.10 2.84
CA ALA A 628 32.25 -18.39 3.74
C ALA A 628 31.53 -17.89 5.02
N PRO A 629 32.24 -17.55 6.10
CA PRO A 629 31.62 -16.97 7.30
C PRO A 629 30.78 -15.73 6.96
N GLY A 630 29.50 -15.74 7.35
CA GLY A 630 28.56 -14.64 7.11
C GLY A 630 27.92 -14.65 5.71
N GLN A 631 28.36 -15.53 4.82
CA GLN A 631 27.77 -15.66 3.48
C GLN A 631 26.41 -16.35 3.56
N PHE A 632 25.50 -15.91 2.70
CA PHE A 632 24.19 -16.48 2.50
C PHE A 632 23.78 -16.36 1.03
N GLU A 633 22.78 -17.12 0.63
CA GLU A 633 22.21 -17.10 -0.72
C GLU A 633 20.70 -17.28 -0.62
N ILE A 634 19.95 -16.65 -1.53
CA ILE A 634 18.50 -16.83 -1.67
C ILE A 634 18.23 -17.36 -3.07
N PHE A 635 17.73 -18.59 -3.14
CA PHE A 635 17.41 -19.25 -4.38
C PHE A 635 15.90 -19.34 -4.59
N THR A 636 15.45 -19.07 -5.80
CA THR A 636 14.06 -19.18 -6.24
C THR A 636 13.95 -20.19 -7.37
N SER A 637 12.83 -20.92 -7.41
CA SER A 637 12.66 -21.95 -8.44
C SER A 637 12.18 -21.42 -9.79
N VAL A 638 11.89 -20.12 -9.85
CA VAL A 638 11.55 -19.35 -11.05
C VAL A 638 12.41 -18.09 -11.04
N PRO A 639 12.79 -17.55 -12.21
CA PRO A 639 13.51 -16.29 -12.25
C PRO A 639 12.58 -15.18 -11.75
N ILE A 640 13.11 -14.31 -10.89
CA ILE A 640 12.46 -13.06 -10.51
C ILE A 640 13.16 -11.96 -11.26
N ASP A 641 12.41 -11.23 -12.07
CA ASP A 641 12.93 -10.06 -12.77
C ASP A 641 12.78 -8.84 -11.87
N ASP A 642 13.88 -8.48 -11.23
CA ASP A 642 14.03 -7.31 -10.35
C ASP A 642 13.81 -5.98 -11.11
N ASN A 643 13.81 -6.02 -12.46
CA ASN A 643 13.53 -4.86 -13.31
C ASN A 643 12.06 -4.81 -13.77
N GLN A 644 11.22 -5.76 -13.37
CA GLN A 644 9.80 -5.74 -13.72
C GLN A 644 9.10 -4.63 -12.94
N VAL A 645 8.48 -3.71 -13.66
CA VAL A 645 7.72 -2.60 -13.07
C VAL A 645 6.33 -3.10 -12.71
N LEU A 646 5.94 -2.93 -11.46
CA LEU A 646 4.67 -3.45 -10.96
C LEU A 646 3.47 -2.61 -11.42
N ALA A 647 2.38 -3.29 -11.74
CA ALA A 647 1.16 -2.63 -12.21
C ALA A 647 0.46 -1.88 -11.07
N PRO A 648 -0.10 -0.68 -11.31
CA PRO A 648 -0.88 0.04 -10.32
C PRO A 648 -2.17 -0.70 -10.00
N THR A 649 -2.67 -0.60 -8.77
CA THR A 649 -3.90 -1.28 -8.32
C THR A 649 -4.87 -0.33 -7.62
N ASN A 650 -6.10 -0.76 -7.37
CA ASN A 650 -7.14 0.01 -6.68
C ASN A 650 -7.40 1.38 -7.34
N LEU A 651 -7.43 1.39 -8.67
CA LEU A 651 -7.84 2.55 -9.44
C LEU A 651 -9.31 2.87 -9.14
N THR A 652 -9.60 4.08 -8.71
CA THR A 652 -10.94 4.60 -8.43
C THR A 652 -11.17 5.93 -9.15
N THR A 653 -12.43 6.33 -9.30
CA THR A 653 -12.82 7.61 -9.91
C THR A 653 -13.80 8.36 -9.00
N THR A 654 -13.57 9.65 -8.77
CA THR A 654 -14.56 10.58 -8.20
C THR A 654 -14.86 11.70 -9.20
N ILE A 655 -16.07 12.27 -9.13
CA ILE A 655 -16.57 13.22 -10.14
C ILE A 655 -16.98 14.51 -9.45
N SER A 656 -16.45 15.62 -9.94
CA SER A 656 -16.80 16.96 -9.47
C SER A 656 -17.09 17.86 -10.67
N GLY A 657 -18.37 18.17 -10.89
CA GLY A 657 -18.81 18.89 -12.09
C GLY A 657 -18.51 18.09 -13.36
N ASN A 658 -17.59 18.61 -14.17
CA ASN A 658 -17.14 18.00 -15.42
C ASN A 658 -15.75 17.35 -15.32
N ASP A 659 -15.20 17.27 -14.10
CA ASP A 659 -13.86 16.73 -13.87
C ASP A 659 -13.98 15.32 -13.27
N VAL A 660 -13.08 14.44 -13.69
CA VAL A 660 -12.92 13.09 -13.14
C VAL A 660 -11.58 13.01 -12.45
N THR A 661 -11.58 12.85 -11.14
CA THR A 661 -10.37 12.57 -10.35
C THR A 661 -10.16 11.07 -10.27
N LEU A 662 -8.98 10.61 -10.68
CA LEU A 662 -8.49 9.25 -10.58
C LEU A 662 -7.59 9.13 -9.35
N ASN A 663 -7.72 8.04 -8.58
CA ASN A 663 -6.78 7.68 -7.51
C ASN A 663 -6.39 6.22 -7.65
N TRP A 664 -5.13 5.86 -7.39
CA TRP A 664 -4.64 4.47 -7.43
C TRP A 664 -3.52 4.24 -6.41
N VAL A 665 -3.22 2.97 -6.13
CA VAL A 665 -2.09 2.54 -5.31
C VAL A 665 -0.88 2.34 -6.22
N ASP A 666 0.21 3.03 -5.87
CA ASP A 666 1.53 2.83 -6.45
C ASP A 666 2.21 1.59 -5.87
N ASN A 667 2.38 0.60 -6.73
CA ASN A 667 3.06 -0.65 -6.42
C ASN A 667 4.49 -0.70 -6.95
N ALA A 668 4.88 0.23 -7.82
CA ALA A 668 6.23 0.26 -8.39
C ALA A 668 7.15 1.10 -7.51
N ASP A 669 8.44 0.75 -7.51
CA ASP A 669 9.52 1.55 -6.92
C ASP A 669 10.64 1.84 -7.92
N ASN A 670 10.47 1.32 -9.15
CA ASN A 670 11.38 1.38 -10.29
C ASN A 670 10.69 1.97 -11.54
N GLU A 671 9.55 2.63 -11.38
CA GLU A 671 8.88 3.33 -12.46
C GLU A 671 9.58 4.65 -12.81
N THR A 672 9.49 5.04 -14.08
CA THR A 672 9.96 6.31 -14.62
C THR A 672 8.81 7.29 -14.83
N ALA A 673 7.59 6.78 -14.98
CA ALA A 673 6.37 7.57 -15.13
C ALA A 673 5.12 6.70 -14.98
N TYR A 674 3.97 7.35 -14.85
CA TYR A 674 2.65 6.73 -14.90
C TYR A 674 1.91 7.11 -16.19
N GLN A 675 1.40 6.11 -16.91
CA GLN A 675 0.58 6.30 -18.12
C GLN A 675 -0.88 6.03 -17.81
N ILE A 676 -1.69 7.07 -17.88
CA ILE A 676 -3.15 6.98 -17.79
C ILE A 676 -3.73 6.91 -19.20
N GLU A 677 -4.75 6.09 -19.40
CA GLU A 677 -5.50 6.07 -20.64
C GLU A 677 -6.99 6.21 -20.39
N ARG A 678 -7.66 6.90 -21.32
CA ARG A 678 -9.11 7.12 -21.32
C ARG A 678 -9.77 6.57 -22.56
N SER A 679 -10.94 5.95 -22.42
CA SER A 679 -11.80 5.57 -23.53
C SER A 679 -13.26 5.97 -23.29
N THR A 680 -14.07 5.97 -24.35
CA THR A 680 -15.54 6.00 -24.27
C THR A 680 -16.17 4.60 -24.39
N SER A 681 -15.34 3.56 -24.47
CA SER A 681 -15.74 2.16 -24.59
C SER A 681 -14.91 1.29 -23.62
N ALA A 682 -15.59 0.39 -22.90
CA ALA A 682 -14.97 -0.46 -21.88
C ALA A 682 -13.89 -1.41 -22.42
N THR A 683 -13.95 -1.77 -23.71
CA THR A 683 -13.14 -2.84 -24.29
C THR A 683 -12.16 -2.35 -25.36
N GLY A 684 -12.03 -1.04 -25.56
CA GLY A 684 -11.11 -0.52 -26.57
C GLY A 684 -11.38 0.91 -27.01
N GLY A 685 -10.43 1.49 -27.76
CA GLY A 685 -10.42 2.91 -28.11
C GLY A 685 -9.84 3.77 -26.99
N PHE A 686 -8.88 3.23 -26.24
CA PHE A 686 -8.14 3.97 -25.22
C PHE A 686 -7.16 4.95 -25.86
N VAL A 687 -7.09 6.15 -25.29
CA VAL A 687 -6.20 7.23 -25.69
C VAL A 687 -5.39 7.64 -24.47
N ALA A 688 -4.07 7.69 -24.64
CA ALA A 688 -3.14 8.14 -23.62
C ALA A 688 -3.41 9.60 -23.22
N LEU A 689 -3.46 9.84 -21.91
CA LEU A 689 -3.40 11.17 -21.29
C LEU A 689 -1.94 11.52 -20.98
N PRO A 690 -1.63 12.78 -20.58
CA PRO A 690 -0.27 13.17 -20.21
C PRO A 690 0.34 12.23 -19.16
N LEU A 691 1.61 11.88 -19.36
CA LEU A 691 2.37 11.09 -18.40
C LEU A 691 2.44 11.82 -17.06
N GLN A 692 2.30 11.06 -15.98
CA GLN A 692 2.50 11.57 -14.64
C GLN A 692 3.89 11.17 -14.13
N PRO A 693 4.51 12.00 -13.27
CA PRO A 693 5.79 11.67 -12.65
C PRO A 693 5.77 10.36 -11.86
N VAL A 694 6.96 9.85 -11.52
CA VAL A 694 7.15 8.76 -10.55
C VAL A 694 6.41 9.03 -9.24
N ASN A 695 5.97 7.99 -8.56
CA ASN A 695 5.18 8.03 -7.32
C ASN A 695 3.85 8.80 -7.39
N THR A 696 3.33 9.07 -8.60
CA THR A 696 2.00 9.70 -8.72
C THR A 696 0.93 8.67 -8.37
N THR A 697 0.00 9.04 -7.49
CA THR A 697 -1.15 8.21 -7.08
C THR A 697 -2.51 8.83 -7.38
N SER A 698 -2.56 10.04 -7.94
CA SER A 698 -3.80 10.68 -8.37
C SER A 698 -3.66 11.52 -9.63
N TYR A 699 -4.75 11.71 -10.37
CA TYR A 699 -4.80 12.56 -11.56
C TYR A 699 -6.20 13.10 -11.81
N ILE A 700 -6.32 14.39 -12.15
CA ILE A 700 -7.61 15.00 -12.48
C ILE A 700 -7.72 15.20 -13.99
N ASP A 701 -8.68 14.52 -14.62
CA ASP A 701 -9.06 14.72 -16.02
C ASP A 701 -10.20 15.75 -16.10
N GLN A 702 -9.85 16.98 -16.49
CA GLN A 702 -10.72 18.15 -16.35
C GLN A 702 -11.53 18.48 -17.62
N GLY A 703 -12.67 19.12 -17.44
CA GLY A 703 -13.44 19.75 -18.53
C GLY A 703 -14.08 18.75 -19.49
N LEU A 704 -14.47 17.57 -19.01
CA LEU A 704 -15.07 16.53 -19.83
C LEU A 704 -16.50 16.89 -20.28
N ALA A 705 -16.85 16.45 -21.48
CA ALA A 705 -18.22 16.56 -21.96
C ALA A 705 -19.11 15.54 -21.22
N ASN A 706 -20.42 15.80 -21.18
CA ASN A 706 -21.37 14.83 -20.64
C ASN A 706 -21.27 13.50 -21.40
N GLY A 707 -21.00 12.41 -20.68
CA GLY A 707 -20.72 11.12 -21.29
C GLY A 707 -20.14 10.11 -20.31
N LYS A 708 -20.08 8.86 -20.77
CA LYS A 708 -19.44 7.75 -20.03
C LYS A 708 -18.02 7.56 -20.53
N TYR A 709 -17.08 7.54 -19.60
CA TYR A 709 -15.65 7.34 -19.81
C TYR A 709 -15.16 6.09 -19.08
N TYR A 710 -14.04 5.54 -19.52
CA TYR A 710 -13.36 4.40 -18.92
C TYR A 710 -11.88 4.73 -18.80
N TYR A 711 -11.29 4.48 -17.65
CA TYR A 711 -9.89 4.79 -17.35
C TYR A 711 -9.12 3.53 -16.97
N ARG A 712 -7.83 3.51 -17.28
CA ARG A 712 -6.85 2.52 -16.80
C ARG A 712 -5.50 3.19 -16.65
N VAL A 713 -4.67 2.69 -15.74
CA VAL A 713 -3.35 3.28 -15.45
C VAL A 713 -2.30 2.18 -15.48
N ARG A 714 -1.09 2.48 -15.96
CA ARG A 714 0.07 1.60 -15.82
C ARG A 714 1.29 2.39 -15.37
N ALA A 715 2.25 1.72 -14.75
CA ALA A 715 3.58 2.27 -14.50
C ALA A 715 4.47 1.97 -15.72
N ASN A 716 5.27 2.94 -16.15
CA ASN A 716 6.32 2.75 -17.14
C ASN A 716 7.64 2.63 -16.38
N GLY A 717 8.54 1.70 -16.72
CA GLY A 717 9.92 1.75 -16.22
C GLY A 717 10.95 1.88 -17.32
N ASP A 718 12.20 1.63 -16.97
CA ASP A 718 13.36 1.85 -17.83
C ASP A 718 13.42 0.92 -19.06
N SER A 719 12.83 -0.27 -18.96
CA SER A 719 12.92 -1.31 -20.00
C SER A 719 11.56 -1.66 -20.62
N GLU A 720 10.56 -1.95 -19.79
CA GLU A 720 9.19 -2.24 -20.23
C GLU A 720 8.18 -1.64 -19.22
N PRO A 721 6.99 -1.24 -19.68
CA PRO A 721 5.92 -0.82 -18.79
C PRO A 721 5.24 -2.03 -18.12
N SER A 722 4.63 -1.78 -16.97
CA SER A 722 3.79 -2.72 -16.26
C SER A 722 2.54 -3.09 -17.07
N ASP A 723 1.85 -4.15 -16.62
CA ASP A 723 0.44 -4.33 -16.98
C ASP A 723 -0.40 -3.11 -16.55
N TYR A 724 -1.57 -2.94 -17.16
CA TYR A 724 -2.52 -1.92 -16.72
C TYR A 724 -3.28 -2.40 -15.48
N SER A 725 -3.65 -1.45 -14.63
CA SER A 725 -4.66 -1.59 -13.59
C SER A 725 -6.00 -2.10 -14.15
N GLU A 726 -6.93 -2.40 -13.27
CA GLU A 726 -8.33 -2.55 -13.64
C GLU A 726 -8.86 -1.32 -14.39
N THR A 727 -9.81 -1.56 -15.29
CA THR A 727 -10.49 -0.49 -16.03
C THR A 727 -11.71 -0.02 -15.26
N VAL A 728 -11.77 1.25 -14.89
CA VAL A 728 -12.88 1.84 -14.13
C VAL A 728 -13.71 2.84 -14.94
N PRO A 729 -15.05 2.84 -14.80
CA PRO A 729 -15.91 3.78 -15.49
C PRO A 729 -16.11 5.10 -14.72
N ALA A 730 -16.27 6.22 -15.43
CA ALA A 730 -16.72 7.49 -14.87
C ALA A 730 -17.86 8.09 -15.72
N GLN A 731 -18.92 8.57 -15.07
CA GLN A 731 -20.10 9.15 -15.73
C GLN A 731 -20.17 10.67 -15.49
N VAL A 732 -19.79 11.45 -16.49
CA VAL A 732 -19.83 12.91 -16.44
C VAL A 732 -21.19 13.40 -16.92
N GLY A 733 -21.88 14.21 -16.11
CA GLY A 733 -23.18 14.80 -16.43
C GLY A 733 -24.38 13.82 -16.52
N PRO A 734 -25.61 14.35 -16.71
CA PRO A 734 -26.84 13.55 -16.77
C PRO A 734 -26.96 12.70 -18.05
N THR A 735 -27.54 11.51 -17.95
CA THR A 735 -27.79 10.60 -19.08
C THR A 735 -28.79 11.22 -20.08
N PRO A 736 -28.54 11.25 -21.41
CA PRO A 736 -29.50 11.79 -22.37
C PRO A 736 -30.81 10.97 -22.38
N GLY A 737 -31.93 11.57 -21.95
CA GLY A 737 -33.24 10.89 -21.89
C GLY A 737 -33.90 10.69 -23.27
N VAL A 738 -34.69 9.61 -23.42
CA VAL A 738 -35.47 9.30 -24.63
C VAL A 738 -36.82 10.02 -24.58
N LYS A 739 -37.01 11.04 -25.42
CA LYS A 739 -38.29 11.78 -25.53
C LYS A 739 -39.33 11.00 -26.33
N VAL A 740 -40.52 10.80 -25.79
CA VAL A 740 -41.60 10.09 -26.49
C VAL A 740 -42.87 10.90 -26.55
N HIS A 741 -43.56 10.82 -27.69
CA HIS A 741 -44.82 11.50 -27.95
C HIS A 741 -45.93 10.47 -28.17
N PHE A 742 -47.08 10.68 -27.56
CA PHE A 742 -48.24 9.79 -27.60
C PHE A 742 -49.48 10.53 -28.11
N LYS A 743 -50.09 10.05 -29.21
CA LYS A 743 -51.33 10.64 -29.74
C LYS A 743 -52.54 10.06 -29.03
N ASN A 744 -53.25 10.90 -28.28
CA ASN A 744 -54.45 10.49 -27.57
C ASN A 744 -55.69 10.54 -28.49
N THR A 745 -56.00 9.45 -29.19
CA THR A 745 -57.15 9.36 -30.12
C THR A 745 -58.46 8.92 -29.45
N ASP A 746 -58.41 8.43 -28.22
CA ASP A 746 -59.54 7.84 -27.47
C ASP A 746 -59.99 8.69 -26.26
N ASN A 747 -59.59 9.96 -26.20
CA ASN A 747 -59.93 10.91 -25.13
C ASN A 747 -59.55 10.43 -23.71
N TRP A 748 -58.40 9.76 -23.55
CA TRP A 748 -57.88 9.37 -22.24
C TRP A 748 -57.61 10.61 -21.37
N ASN A 749 -58.07 10.59 -20.11
CA ASN A 749 -57.76 11.62 -19.13
C ASN A 749 -57.76 11.01 -17.71
N PRO A 750 -56.59 10.89 -17.04
CA PRO A 750 -55.28 11.35 -17.48
C PRO A 750 -54.67 10.45 -18.57
N VAL A 751 -53.66 10.97 -19.30
CA VAL A 751 -52.73 10.16 -20.10
C VAL A 751 -51.49 9.91 -19.24
N LYS A 752 -51.11 8.65 -19.05
CA LYS A 752 -49.97 8.23 -18.24
C LYS A 752 -49.00 7.36 -19.01
N ILE A 753 -47.74 7.36 -18.58
CA ILE A 753 -46.69 6.46 -19.04
C ILE A 753 -46.15 5.67 -17.84
N TYR A 754 -45.96 4.36 -18.02
CA TYR A 754 -45.25 3.48 -17.09
C TYR A 754 -44.03 2.90 -17.79
N VAL A 755 -42.85 2.97 -17.17
CA VAL A 755 -41.58 2.52 -17.73
C VAL A 755 -41.04 1.33 -16.94
N PHE A 756 -40.43 0.39 -17.64
CA PHE A 756 -39.86 -0.86 -17.11
C PHE A 756 -38.65 -1.26 -17.98
N ASP A 757 -37.84 -2.20 -17.52
CA ASP A 757 -36.69 -2.69 -18.29
C ASP A 757 -37.19 -3.63 -19.39
N TRP A 758 -36.90 -3.29 -20.65
CA TRP A 758 -37.38 -4.05 -21.79
C TRP A 758 -36.84 -5.48 -21.83
N ASP A 759 -35.62 -5.73 -21.35
CA ASP A 759 -34.99 -7.04 -21.50
C ASP A 759 -35.44 -7.99 -20.39
N SER A 760 -35.46 -7.52 -19.14
CA SER A 760 -35.90 -8.31 -17.98
C SER A 760 -37.42 -8.32 -17.77
N LYS A 761 -38.15 -7.39 -18.37
CA LYS A 761 -39.59 -7.13 -18.15
C LYS A 761 -39.95 -6.79 -16.69
N THR A 762 -38.99 -6.33 -15.89
CA THR A 762 -39.22 -5.88 -14.51
C THR A 762 -39.32 -4.37 -14.42
N ALA A 763 -40.03 -3.86 -13.41
CA ALA A 763 -40.09 -2.43 -13.12
C ALA A 763 -38.67 -1.87 -12.90
N ILE A 764 -38.40 -0.70 -13.47
CA ILE A 764 -37.17 0.04 -13.14
C ILE A 764 -37.40 0.74 -11.79
N ASP A 765 -36.35 0.86 -10.98
CA ASP A 765 -36.42 1.51 -9.68
C ASP A 765 -37.03 2.92 -9.78
N GLY A 766 -37.94 3.23 -8.85
CA GLY A 766 -38.73 4.46 -8.85
C GLY A 766 -40.02 4.41 -9.68
N TRP A 767 -40.23 3.39 -10.54
CA TRP A 767 -41.44 3.26 -11.35
C TRP A 767 -42.45 2.27 -10.77
N THR A 768 -43.61 2.77 -10.34
CA THR A 768 -44.74 1.94 -9.89
C THR A 768 -45.92 2.06 -10.84
N TRP A 769 -46.65 0.96 -11.06
CA TRP A 769 -47.88 1.00 -11.87
C TRP A 769 -48.93 1.89 -11.17
N SER A 770 -49.61 2.81 -11.84
CA SER A 770 -49.78 2.97 -13.29
C SER A 770 -48.85 3.97 -13.97
N GLY A 771 -47.75 4.35 -13.32
CA GLY A 771 -46.79 5.34 -13.80
C GLY A 771 -47.24 6.79 -13.61
N VAL A 772 -46.53 7.69 -14.29
CA VAL A 772 -46.63 9.15 -14.15
C VAL A 772 -47.51 9.77 -15.25
N ASN A 773 -48.03 10.98 -15.00
CA ASN A 773 -48.80 11.71 -16.00
C ASN A 773 -47.89 12.25 -17.11
N MET A 774 -48.35 12.16 -18.35
CA MET A 774 -47.72 12.84 -19.49
C MET A 774 -48.28 14.26 -19.66
N THR A 775 -47.48 15.13 -20.28
CA THR A 775 -47.85 16.53 -20.52
C THR A 775 -48.46 16.69 -21.90
N GLN A 776 -49.62 17.33 -22.02
CA GLN A 776 -50.22 17.61 -23.34
C GLN A 776 -49.43 18.70 -24.07
N GLU A 777 -49.12 18.47 -25.35
CA GLU A 777 -48.47 19.47 -26.19
C GLU A 777 -49.47 20.53 -26.68
N SER A 778 -49.06 21.80 -26.63
CA SER A 778 -49.93 22.96 -26.92
C SER A 778 -50.56 22.89 -28.32
N ASN A 779 -51.87 23.14 -28.38
CA ASN A 779 -52.68 23.11 -29.62
C ASN A 779 -52.61 21.77 -30.39
N SER A 780 -52.32 20.66 -29.70
CA SER A 780 -52.09 19.36 -30.31
C SER A 780 -52.79 18.21 -29.55
N PRO A 781 -53.17 17.11 -30.23
CA PRO A 781 -53.62 15.86 -29.59
C PRO A 781 -52.46 15.01 -29.02
N TRP A 782 -51.22 15.47 -29.14
CA TRP A 782 -50.03 14.76 -28.68
C TRP A 782 -49.72 15.05 -27.20
N TYR A 783 -49.19 14.04 -26.50
CA TYR A 783 -48.70 14.11 -25.13
C TYR A 783 -47.24 13.69 -25.09
N THR A 784 -46.41 14.36 -24.32
CA THR A 784 -44.96 14.13 -24.29
C THR A 784 -44.44 13.75 -22.90
N TYR A 785 -43.37 12.96 -22.86
CA TYR A 785 -42.59 12.63 -21.66
C TYR A 785 -41.15 12.25 -22.06
N THR A 786 -40.17 12.61 -21.22
CA THR A 786 -38.75 12.22 -21.42
C THR A 786 -38.38 11.10 -20.44
N ILE A 787 -37.92 9.98 -20.97
CA ILE A 787 -37.55 8.79 -20.19
C ILE A 787 -36.04 8.80 -19.95
N GLU A 788 -35.62 8.94 -18.69
CA GLU A 788 -34.21 8.94 -18.29
C GLU A 788 -33.88 7.60 -17.59
N VAL A 789 -33.26 6.66 -18.31
CA VAL A 789 -32.89 5.34 -17.78
C VAL A 789 -31.63 4.79 -18.44
N GLU A 790 -30.87 3.96 -17.72
CA GLU A 790 -29.61 3.33 -18.19
C GLU A 790 -29.80 1.98 -18.90
N VAL A 791 -31.04 1.50 -19.01
CA VAL A 791 -31.42 0.24 -19.68
C VAL A 791 -32.28 0.52 -20.90
N THR A 792 -32.47 -0.47 -21.78
CA THR A 792 -33.43 -0.34 -22.89
C THR A 792 -34.84 -0.11 -22.31
N PRO A 793 -35.47 1.07 -22.50
CA PRO A 793 -36.75 1.34 -21.85
C PRO A 793 -37.87 0.58 -22.54
N GLY A 794 -38.58 -0.24 -21.77
CA GLY A 794 -39.94 -0.68 -22.06
C GLY A 794 -40.94 0.35 -21.52
N MET A 795 -42.02 0.63 -22.26
CA MET A 795 -43.03 1.61 -21.87
C MET A 795 -44.45 1.17 -22.19
N VAL A 796 -45.39 1.61 -21.35
CA VAL A 796 -46.84 1.40 -21.53
C VAL A 796 -47.57 2.72 -21.32
N PHE A 797 -48.27 3.18 -22.36
CA PHE A 797 -49.19 4.31 -22.26
C PHE A 797 -50.53 3.83 -21.72
N ASN A 798 -51.12 4.54 -20.76
CA ASN A 798 -52.37 4.12 -20.12
C ASN A 798 -53.21 5.28 -19.61
N ASN A 799 -54.46 5.00 -19.23
CA ASN A 799 -55.40 5.98 -18.69
C ASN A 799 -55.58 5.92 -17.15
N GLY A 800 -54.73 5.16 -16.45
CA GLY A 800 -54.83 4.91 -15.00
C GLY A 800 -56.02 4.06 -14.54
N SER A 801 -56.95 3.67 -15.42
CA SER A 801 -58.20 2.95 -15.08
C SER A 801 -58.43 1.66 -15.87
N GLY A 802 -57.42 1.19 -16.60
CA GLY A 802 -57.36 -0.15 -17.19
C GLY A 802 -57.27 -0.21 -18.72
N LEU A 803 -57.43 0.92 -19.44
CA LEU A 803 -57.08 1.00 -20.86
C LEU A 803 -55.58 1.29 -20.98
N LYS A 804 -54.89 0.53 -21.84
CA LYS A 804 -53.45 0.62 -22.05
C LYS A 804 -53.06 0.27 -23.48
N SER A 805 -51.90 0.77 -23.92
CA SER A 805 -51.21 0.27 -25.10
C SER A 805 -50.68 -1.15 -24.87
N LYS A 806 -50.20 -1.77 -25.96
CA LYS A 806 -49.23 -2.87 -25.84
C LYS A 806 -47.95 -2.37 -25.18
N ASP A 807 -47.10 -3.30 -24.75
CA ASP A 807 -45.75 -3.00 -24.31
C ASP A 807 -44.95 -2.50 -25.53
N LEU A 808 -44.36 -1.32 -25.41
CA LEU A 808 -43.60 -0.66 -26.45
C LEU A 808 -42.15 -0.49 -25.98
N THR A 809 -41.24 -0.28 -26.90
CA THR A 809 -39.86 0.11 -26.59
C THR A 809 -39.34 1.05 -27.67
N ARG A 810 -38.42 1.91 -27.27
CA ARG A 810 -37.80 2.89 -28.15
C ARG A 810 -36.53 3.46 -27.51
N THR A 811 -35.47 3.62 -28.29
CA THR A 811 -34.15 4.09 -27.81
C THR A 811 -33.76 5.49 -28.35
N THR A 812 -34.63 6.10 -29.16
CA THR A 812 -34.45 7.44 -29.73
C THR A 812 -35.78 8.19 -29.73
N GLU A 813 -35.81 9.52 -29.89
CA GLU A 813 -37.07 10.26 -29.89
C GLU A 813 -38.08 9.70 -30.90
N GLY A 814 -39.38 9.64 -30.55
CA GLY A 814 -40.41 9.20 -31.49
C GLY A 814 -41.85 9.49 -31.11
N TRP A 815 -42.72 9.26 -32.08
CA TRP A 815 -44.14 9.61 -32.05
C TRP A 815 -45.00 8.35 -32.22
N TYR A 816 -45.70 7.94 -31.18
CA TYR A 816 -46.61 6.80 -31.17
C TYR A 816 -48.07 7.24 -31.34
N ASP A 817 -48.67 6.89 -32.49
CA ASP A 817 -50.09 7.14 -32.73
C ASP A 817 -50.93 5.95 -32.25
N PHE A 818 -51.72 6.15 -31.19
CA PHE A 818 -52.56 5.09 -30.62
C PHE A 818 -53.67 4.64 -31.58
N GLY A 819 -54.15 5.51 -32.46
CA GLY A 819 -55.21 5.17 -33.42
C GLY A 819 -54.74 4.25 -34.54
N SER A 820 -53.48 4.38 -34.96
CA SER A 820 -52.86 3.51 -35.99
C SER A 820 -51.99 2.40 -35.41
N GLU A 821 -51.70 2.45 -34.10
CA GLU A 821 -50.76 1.62 -33.37
C GLU A 821 -49.32 1.60 -33.94
N GLN A 822 -48.89 2.70 -34.58
CA GLN A 822 -47.58 2.84 -35.23
C GLN A 822 -46.67 3.88 -34.58
N TRP A 823 -45.36 3.67 -34.70
CA TRP A 823 -44.32 4.64 -34.39
C TRP A 823 -43.90 5.42 -35.64
N TYR A 824 -43.53 6.68 -35.44
CA TYR A 824 -42.90 7.54 -36.43
C TYR A 824 -41.68 8.23 -35.83
N ASP A 825 -40.63 8.40 -36.63
CA ASP A 825 -39.39 9.06 -36.21
C ASP A 825 -39.51 10.60 -36.25
N VAL A 826 -40.52 11.11 -36.94
CA VAL A 826 -40.89 12.53 -37.02
C VAL A 826 -42.40 12.65 -36.85
N CYS A 827 -42.89 13.80 -36.38
CA CYS A 827 -44.32 13.99 -36.14
C CYS A 827 -45.14 13.75 -37.43
N PRO A 828 -46.09 12.80 -37.43
CA PRO A 828 -46.80 12.37 -38.64
C PRO A 828 -47.98 13.29 -39.02
N GLY A 829 -48.34 14.29 -38.19
CA GLY A 829 -49.45 15.22 -38.41
C GLY A 829 -50.09 15.70 -37.10
N ASP A 830 -50.84 16.81 -37.16
CA ASP A 830 -51.40 17.52 -35.97
C ASP A 830 -50.31 17.99 -34.97
N CYS A 831 -49.11 18.28 -35.49
CA CYS A 831 -47.92 18.61 -34.71
C CYS A 831 -48.07 19.96 -34.00
N PRO A 832 -47.45 20.13 -32.81
CA PRO A 832 -47.33 21.44 -32.19
C PRO A 832 -46.58 22.38 -33.14
N THR A 833 -47.04 23.63 -33.30
CA THR A 833 -46.26 24.65 -33.99
C THR A 833 -44.96 24.93 -33.22
N PRO A 834 -43.82 25.19 -33.88
CA PRO A 834 -42.53 25.32 -33.19
C PRO A 834 -42.54 26.47 -32.17
N PRO A 835 -41.93 26.29 -30.99
CA PRO A 835 -41.80 27.35 -29.99
C PRO A 835 -40.78 28.43 -30.42
N VAL A 836 -40.69 29.49 -29.60
CA VAL A 836 -39.62 30.48 -29.65
C VAL A 836 -38.23 29.80 -29.68
N PRO A 837 -37.20 30.41 -30.28
CA PRO A 837 -35.88 29.79 -30.37
C PRO A 837 -35.22 29.73 -28.99
N GLU A 838 -34.33 28.77 -28.79
CA GLU A 838 -33.43 28.68 -27.63
C GLU A 838 -32.02 28.99 -28.09
N ILE A 839 -31.26 29.74 -27.30
CA ILE A 839 -29.86 30.10 -27.59
C ILE A 839 -28.91 29.29 -26.69
N SER A 840 -27.80 28.83 -27.26
CA SER A 840 -26.74 28.10 -26.55
C SER A 840 -25.35 28.51 -27.01
N VAL A 841 -24.37 28.35 -26.12
CA VAL A 841 -22.93 28.53 -26.39
C VAL A 841 -22.20 27.20 -26.20
N ASP A 842 -21.20 26.92 -27.04
CA ASP A 842 -20.41 25.68 -26.98
C ASP A 842 -19.45 25.59 -25.79
N LYS A 843 -19.00 26.75 -25.27
CA LYS A 843 -18.12 26.88 -24.10
C LYS A 843 -18.70 27.88 -23.10
N PRO A 844 -18.97 27.49 -21.83
CA PRO A 844 -19.53 28.38 -20.82
C PRO A 844 -18.55 29.50 -20.42
N GLY A 845 -19.05 30.59 -19.83
CA GLY A 845 -18.20 31.63 -19.25
C GLY A 845 -17.31 31.08 -18.12
N GLY A 846 -16.13 31.68 -17.93
CA GLY A 846 -15.13 31.20 -16.98
C GLY A 846 -13.75 31.82 -17.20
N GLU A 847 -12.77 31.35 -16.43
CA GLU A 847 -11.36 31.73 -16.60
C GLU A 847 -10.68 30.80 -17.62
N TYR A 848 -9.85 31.39 -18.49
CA TYR A 848 -9.13 30.72 -19.56
C TYR A 848 -7.69 31.23 -19.58
N GLU A 849 -6.69 30.34 -19.67
CA GLU A 849 -5.27 30.75 -19.68
C GLU A 849 -4.78 31.17 -21.07
N GLU A 850 -5.59 30.90 -22.10
CA GLU A 850 -5.32 31.24 -23.48
C GLU A 850 -6.53 31.91 -24.16
N THR A 851 -6.34 32.31 -25.41
CA THR A 851 -7.41 32.88 -26.23
C THR A 851 -8.55 31.89 -26.39
N VAL A 852 -9.77 32.26 -25.96
CA VAL A 852 -10.95 31.39 -26.06
C VAL A 852 -11.77 31.73 -27.30
N THR A 853 -12.06 30.72 -28.13
CA THR A 853 -13.00 30.83 -29.26
C THR A 853 -14.31 30.13 -28.91
N VAL A 854 -15.42 30.86 -28.98
CA VAL A 854 -16.78 30.40 -28.66
C VAL A 854 -17.70 30.44 -29.89
N VAL A 855 -18.62 29.48 -29.96
CA VAL A 855 -19.60 29.31 -31.03
C VAL A 855 -21.00 29.40 -30.44
N LEU A 856 -21.78 30.37 -30.91
CA LEU A 856 -23.21 30.48 -30.59
C LEU A 856 -24.06 29.63 -31.54
N SER A 857 -25.13 29.07 -31.02
CA SER A 857 -26.11 28.28 -31.77
C SER A 857 -27.53 28.58 -31.30
N ALA A 858 -28.51 28.40 -32.19
CA ALA A 858 -29.92 28.62 -31.90
C ALA A 858 -30.81 27.51 -32.48
N SER A 859 -31.79 27.07 -31.69
CA SER A 859 -32.83 26.16 -32.13
C SER A 859 -33.92 26.89 -32.94
N ASN A 860 -34.85 26.14 -33.54
CA ASN A 860 -36.04 26.67 -34.22
C ASN A 860 -35.78 27.75 -35.29
N ASN A 861 -34.63 27.67 -35.99
CA ASN A 861 -34.15 28.64 -36.97
C ASN A 861 -34.09 30.09 -36.44
N GLY A 862 -33.75 30.26 -35.16
CA GLY A 862 -33.56 31.57 -34.55
C GLY A 862 -32.36 32.31 -35.16
N ASN A 863 -32.54 33.58 -35.48
CA ASN A 863 -31.46 34.47 -35.88
C ASN A 863 -30.82 35.08 -34.62
N ILE A 864 -29.49 34.97 -34.49
CA ILE A 864 -28.77 35.32 -33.25
C ILE A 864 -28.18 36.73 -33.33
N THR A 865 -28.39 37.54 -32.30
CA THR A 865 -27.66 38.81 -32.08
C THR A 865 -26.93 38.81 -30.75
N TYR A 866 -25.74 39.42 -30.70
CA TYR A 866 -24.88 39.41 -29.50
C TYR A 866 -24.11 40.72 -29.27
N THR A 867 -23.60 40.91 -28.06
CA THR A 867 -22.68 41.98 -27.62
C THR A 867 -21.56 41.38 -26.77
N THR A 868 -20.38 41.99 -26.76
CA THR A 868 -19.19 41.51 -26.01
C THR A 868 -18.72 42.47 -24.93
N ASP A 869 -19.49 43.53 -24.68
CA ASP A 869 -19.21 44.57 -23.68
C ASP A 869 -20.27 44.62 -22.57
N GLY A 870 -21.12 43.59 -22.48
CA GLY A 870 -22.20 43.51 -21.49
C GLY A 870 -23.44 44.35 -21.79
N THR A 871 -23.52 45.03 -22.94
CA THR A 871 -24.72 45.81 -23.34
C THR A 871 -25.85 44.91 -23.88
N ASP A 872 -27.08 45.43 -23.97
CA ASP A 872 -28.26 44.64 -24.39
C ASP A 872 -28.11 44.05 -25.81
N PRO A 873 -28.15 42.70 -25.96
CA PRO A 873 -27.91 42.03 -27.24
C PRO A 873 -28.99 42.27 -28.30
N ARG A 874 -30.15 42.86 -27.94
CA ARG A 874 -31.20 43.27 -28.90
C ARG A 874 -30.75 44.40 -29.83
N ASN A 875 -29.70 45.13 -29.46
CA ASN A 875 -29.05 46.14 -30.30
C ASN A 875 -27.66 45.70 -30.77
N GLY A 876 -27.36 44.40 -30.63
CA GLY A 876 -26.07 43.79 -30.92
C GLY A 876 -25.82 43.52 -32.40
N VAL A 877 -24.77 42.76 -32.67
CA VAL A 877 -24.35 42.36 -34.03
C VAL A 877 -24.94 40.98 -34.36
N ASP A 878 -25.34 40.77 -35.61
CA ASP A 878 -25.75 39.44 -36.10
C ASP A 878 -24.57 38.45 -36.03
N TYR A 879 -24.78 37.32 -35.38
CA TYR A 879 -23.77 36.27 -35.26
C TYR A 879 -23.65 35.48 -36.56
N ASN A 880 -22.45 35.48 -37.17
CA ASN A 880 -22.19 34.80 -38.45
C ASN A 880 -20.90 33.96 -38.46
N GLU A 881 -20.05 34.09 -37.44
CA GLU A 881 -18.78 33.36 -37.27
C GLU A 881 -18.43 33.27 -35.79
N ALA A 882 -17.55 32.33 -35.42
CA ALA A 882 -17.12 32.12 -34.04
C ALA A 882 -16.47 33.38 -33.45
N LEU A 883 -16.68 33.62 -32.14
CA LEU A 883 -16.16 34.78 -31.42
C LEU A 883 -14.89 34.39 -30.67
N THR A 884 -13.88 35.27 -30.69
CA THR A 884 -12.60 34.99 -30.04
C THR A 884 -12.28 36.07 -29.01
N PHE A 885 -11.99 35.66 -27.78
CA PHE A 885 -11.67 36.54 -26.66
C PHE A 885 -10.23 36.32 -26.21
N THR A 886 -9.47 37.42 -26.12
CA THR A 886 -8.05 37.43 -25.70
C THR A 886 -7.85 38.15 -24.37
N SER A 887 -8.94 38.60 -23.74
CA SER A 887 -8.98 39.34 -22.48
C SER A 887 -10.36 39.17 -21.85
N THR A 888 -10.54 39.65 -20.61
CA THR A 888 -11.85 39.65 -19.98
C THR A 888 -12.92 40.31 -20.85
N THR A 889 -13.96 39.55 -21.18
CA THR A 889 -15.02 39.90 -22.14
C THR A 889 -16.37 39.43 -21.58
N GLN A 890 -17.38 40.29 -21.61
CA GLN A 890 -18.75 39.95 -21.19
C GLN A 890 -19.63 39.73 -22.42
N LEU A 891 -19.95 38.48 -22.72
CA LEU A 891 -20.78 38.07 -23.85
C LEU A 891 -22.25 38.02 -23.44
N ARG A 892 -23.10 38.77 -24.14
CA ARG A 892 -24.55 38.63 -24.06
C ARG A 892 -25.14 38.31 -25.41
N ALA A 893 -26.13 37.42 -25.50
CA ALA A 893 -26.73 37.03 -26.78
C ALA A 893 -28.20 36.62 -26.67
N ILE A 894 -28.96 36.81 -27.76
CA ILE A 894 -30.34 36.34 -27.92
C ILE A 894 -30.57 35.75 -29.31
N ALA A 895 -31.56 34.86 -29.44
CA ALA A 895 -32.05 34.36 -30.72
C ALA A 895 -33.50 34.80 -30.97
N THR A 896 -33.86 35.08 -32.22
CA THR A 896 -35.21 35.55 -32.60
C THR A 896 -35.78 34.82 -33.81
N ASN A 897 -37.06 34.48 -33.78
CA ASN A 897 -37.81 34.00 -34.96
C ASN A 897 -39.22 34.63 -35.01
N ASN A 898 -40.07 34.17 -35.93
CA ASN A 898 -41.41 34.75 -36.11
C ASN A 898 -42.37 34.50 -34.91
N GLU A 899 -42.04 33.58 -34.00
CA GLU A 899 -42.87 33.21 -32.85
C GLU A 899 -42.42 33.94 -31.56
N GLY A 900 -41.18 34.46 -31.49
CA GLY A 900 -40.70 35.26 -30.37
C GLY A 900 -39.17 35.26 -30.19
N GLU A 901 -38.71 35.79 -29.06
CA GLU A 901 -37.30 35.87 -28.65
C GLU A 901 -36.97 34.76 -27.63
N SER A 902 -35.72 34.28 -27.62
CA SER A 902 -35.18 33.38 -26.60
C SER A 902 -34.99 34.08 -25.26
N ASP A 903 -34.72 33.31 -24.21
CA ASP A 903 -34.05 33.84 -23.01
C ASP A 903 -32.65 34.35 -23.39
N GLU A 904 -32.14 35.28 -22.58
CA GLU A 904 -30.87 35.96 -22.82
C GLU A 904 -29.70 35.17 -22.23
N LEU A 905 -28.69 34.88 -23.06
CA LEU A 905 -27.39 34.38 -22.63
C LEU A 905 -26.58 35.54 -22.06
N ASP A 906 -25.96 35.38 -20.89
CA ASP A 906 -25.09 36.38 -20.24
C ASP A 906 -23.92 35.65 -19.56
N GLU A 907 -22.75 35.69 -20.20
CA GLU A 907 -21.56 34.91 -19.81
C GLU A 907 -20.34 35.84 -19.73
N THR A 908 -19.48 35.61 -18.73
CA THR A 908 -18.21 36.34 -18.59
C THR A 908 -17.03 35.42 -18.84
N TYR A 909 -16.16 35.80 -19.78
CA TYR A 909 -14.93 35.10 -20.10
C TYR A 909 -13.77 35.92 -19.57
N THR A 910 -12.88 35.36 -18.77
CA THR A 910 -11.67 36.01 -18.26
C THR A 910 -10.46 35.30 -18.84
N VAL A 911 -9.62 36.00 -19.60
CA VAL A 911 -8.36 35.41 -20.10
C VAL A 911 -7.20 35.87 -19.22
N ILE A 912 -6.52 34.93 -18.54
CA ILE A 912 -5.36 35.16 -17.67
C ILE A 912 -4.05 34.77 -18.38
N HIS A 913 -2.95 35.47 -18.10
CA HIS A 913 -1.64 35.21 -18.71
C HIS A 913 -0.59 34.88 -17.63
N PRO A 914 -0.21 33.62 -17.42
CA PRO A 914 0.77 33.23 -16.39
C PRO A 914 2.24 33.51 -16.79
N VAL A 915 3.14 33.45 -15.80
CA VAL A 915 4.61 33.49 -15.97
C VAL A 915 5.06 32.16 -16.62
N PRO A 916 6.03 32.14 -17.55
CA PRO A 916 6.38 30.92 -18.25
C PRO A 916 7.13 29.96 -17.32
N VAL A 917 6.96 28.67 -17.53
CA VAL A 917 7.75 27.59 -16.90
C VAL A 917 8.71 27.07 -17.94
N LEU A 918 9.99 26.98 -17.58
CA LEU A 918 11.04 26.47 -18.46
C LEU A 918 11.37 25.03 -18.08
N THR A 919 11.40 24.15 -19.07
CA THR A 919 11.83 22.75 -18.96
C THR A 919 13.03 22.46 -19.86
N VAL A 920 13.77 21.42 -19.51
CA VAL A 920 14.92 20.88 -20.27
C VAL A 920 14.74 19.37 -20.40
N ASP A 921 14.98 18.84 -21.60
CA ASP A 921 14.88 17.42 -21.89
C ASP A 921 15.94 16.99 -22.93
N PRO A 922 16.73 15.94 -22.67
CA PRO A 922 16.88 15.25 -21.37
C PRO A 922 17.52 16.15 -20.31
N LYS A 923 17.35 15.84 -19.02
CA LYS A 923 18.10 16.50 -17.93
C LYS A 923 19.59 16.16 -17.99
N GLY A 924 20.43 16.96 -17.33
CA GLY A 924 21.87 16.77 -17.29
C GLY A 924 22.27 15.42 -16.72
N GLY A 925 23.37 14.86 -17.23
CA GLY A 925 23.88 13.55 -16.88
C GLY A 925 24.88 13.03 -17.90
N GLU A 926 25.27 11.76 -17.75
CA GLU A 926 26.17 11.10 -18.68
C GLU A 926 25.47 10.75 -20.00
N PHE A 927 26.11 11.03 -21.13
CA PHE A 927 25.55 10.76 -22.45
C PHE A 927 26.59 10.24 -23.43
N VAL A 928 26.15 9.38 -24.35
CA VAL A 928 27.02 8.80 -25.36
C VAL A 928 26.94 9.59 -26.66
N GLY A 929 28.09 9.90 -27.27
CA GLY A 929 28.12 10.47 -28.62
C GLY A 929 27.78 11.96 -28.67
N VAL A 930 26.64 12.30 -29.27
CA VAL A 930 26.08 13.67 -29.35
C VAL A 930 24.66 13.62 -28.79
N ILE A 931 24.36 14.46 -27.81
CA ILE A 931 23.03 14.55 -27.22
C ILE A 931 22.29 15.77 -27.75
N ASP A 932 21.03 15.59 -28.12
CA ASP A 932 20.12 16.65 -28.52
C ASP A 932 19.29 17.07 -27.30
N VAL A 933 19.54 18.28 -26.81
CA VAL A 933 18.89 18.86 -25.64
C VAL A 933 17.88 19.91 -26.09
N THR A 934 16.64 19.73 -25.68
CA THR A 934 15.53 20.62 -26.00
C THR A 934 15.23 21.48 -24.77
N LEU A 935 15.08 22.79 -25.00
CA LEU A 935 14.56 23.72 -24.00
C LEU A 935 13.18 24.16 -24.46
N GLU A 936 12.17 23.95 -23.62
CA GLU A 936 10.80 24.36 -23.89
C GLU A 936 10.30 25.31 -22.81
N ALA A 937 9.68 26.40 -23.23
CA ALA A 937 9.03 27.34 -22.33
C ALA A 937 7.53 27.31 -22.58
N SER A 938 6.76 27.06 -21.53
CA SER A 938 5.31 27.22 -21.58
C SER A 938 4.93 28.71 -21.75
N HIS A 939 3.66 28.96 -22.09
CA HIS A 939 3.05 30.30 -22.08
C HIS A 939 3.81 31.37 -22.90
N ASN A 940 4.36 30.97 -24.05
CA ASN A 940 5.09 31.81 -25.02
C ASN A 940 6.33 32.53 -24.44
N GLY A 941 7.00 31.94 -23.45
CA GLY A 941 8.26 32.48 -22.90
C GLY A 941 9.41 32.47 -23.90
N VAL A 942 10.15 33.57 -24.00
CA VAL A 942 11.40 33.66 -24.78
C VAL A 942 12.55 33.09 -23.95
N ILE A 943 13.22 32.06 -24.46
CA ILE A 943 14.30 31.35 -23.74
C ILE A 943 15.66 32.00 -24.00
N TYR A 944 16.40 32.22 -22.92
CA TYR A 944 17.80 32.67 -22.88
C TYR A 944 18.66 31.57 -22.24
N TYR A 945 19.82 31.26 -22.81
CA TYR A 945 20.71 30.22 -22.27
C TYR A 945 22.20 30.56 -22.43
N THR A 946 23.05 29.87 -21.67
CA THR A 946 24.52 29.90 -21.73
C THR A 946 25.08 28.47 -21.67
N LEU A 947 26.22 28.23 -22.33
CA LEU A 947 26.88 26.90 -22.40
C LEU A 947 28.24 26.87 -21.68
N ASP A 948 28.53 27.89 -20.88
CA ASP A 948 29.80 28.07 -20.15
C ASP A 948 29.58 28.27 -18.64
N GLY A 949 28.36 28.06 -18.16
CA GLY A 949 27.96 28.25 -16.76
C GLY A 949 27.72 29.70 -16.33
N SER A 950 27.82 30.68 -17.25
CA SER A 950 27.52 32.09 -16.93
C SER A 950 26.02 32.39 -16.81
N ASP A 951 25.65 33.48 -16.12
CA ASP A 951 24.24 33.84 -15.86
C ASP A 951 23.43 34.08 -17.16
N PRO A 952 22.37 33.30 -17.43
CA PRO A 952 21.59 33.41 -18.66
C PRO A 952 20.76 34.70 -18.77
N LYS A 953 20.56 35.45 -17.67
CA LYS A 953 19.84 36.75 -17.69
C LYS A 953 20.56 37.83 -18.48
N ASN A 954 21.86 37.66 -18.74
CA ASN A 954 22.68 38.54 -19.59
C ASN A 954 22.97 37.93 -20.97
N GLY A 955 22.38 36.77 -21.28
CA GLY A 955 22.57 36.04 -22.54
C GLY A 955 22.04 36.82 -23.75
N THR A 956 22.70 36.66 -24.91
CA THR A 956 22.33 37.35 -26.16
C THR A 956 21.75 36.42 -27.22
N ILE A 957 21.54 35.14 -26.89
CA ILE A 957 21.06 34.12 -27.82
C ILE A 957 19.65 33.71 -27.40
N THR A 958 18.70 33.89 -28.31
CA THR A 958 17.33 33.38 -28.19
C THR A 958 17.24 32.04 -28.91
N HIS A 959 16.65 31.03 -28.27
CA HIS A 959 16.58 29.69 -28.84
C HIS A 959 15.20 29.40 -29.46
N SER A 960 15.21 28.73 -30.61
CA SER A 960 14.07 28.00 -31.16
C SER A 960 14.64 26.78 -31.91
N GLY A 961 14.74 25.63 -31.26
CA GLY A 961 15.30 24.40 -31.84
C GLY A 961 15.75 23.36 -30.80
N GLN A 962 16.68 22.49 -31.22
CA GLN A 962 17.43 21.58 -30.34
C GLN A 962 18.88 22.07 -30.21
N LEU A 963 19.48 21.90 -29.03
CA LEU A 963 20.88 22.15 -28.73
C LEU A 963 21.67 20.85 -28.80
N GLN A 964 22.70 20.77 -29.63
CA GLN A 964 23.51 19.56 -29.75
C GLN A 964 24.79 19.68 -28.92
N PHE A 965 25.01 18.77 -27.97
CA PHE A 965 26.24 18.70 -27.19
C PHE A 965 27.07 17.49 -27.61
N ALA A 966 28.30 17.72 -28.07
CA ALA A 966 29.20 16.69 -28.57
C ALA A 966 30.34 16.34 -27.60
N GLY A 967 30.32 16.94 -26.40
CA GLY A 967 31.28 16.79 -25.31
C GLY A 967 30.78 17.51 -24.06
N ASP A 968 31.55 17.46 -22.98
CA ASP A 968 31.14 17.97 -21.67
C ASP A 968 30.65 19.43 -21.75
N THR A 969 29.38 19.66 -21.41
CA THR A 969 28.73 20.96 -21.62
C THR A 969 27.89 21.35 -20.39
N PRO A 970 28.24 22.43 -19.67
CA PRO A 970 27.36 23.05 -18.70
C PRO A 970 26.28 23.87 -19.41
N LEU A 971 25.01 23.71 -19.06
CA LEU A 971 23.88 24.46 -19.60
C LEU A 971 23.20 25.25 -18.49
N ARG A 972 23.03 26.56 -18.67
CA ARG A 972 22.09 27.35 -17.86
C ARG A 972 21.06 28.03 -18.73
N ALA A 973 19.80 28.06 -18.33
CA ALA A 973 18.71 28.66 -19.12
C ALA A 973 17.60 29.30 -18.28
N ILE A 974 16.93 30.31 -18.83
CA ILE A 974 15.76 30.99 -18.24
C ILE A 974 14.82 31.48 -19.35
N ALA A 975 13.51 31.44 -19.13
CA ALA A 975 12.50 31.98 -20.04
C ALA A 975 11.90 33.29 -19.50
N LEU A 976 11.44 34.16 -20.40
CA LEU A 976 10.85 35.46 -20.07
C LEU A 976 9.64 35.75 -20.98
N ASN A 977 8.51 36.14 -20.39
CA ASN A 977 7.41 36.79 -21.11
C ASN A 977 7.08 38.16 -20.49
N ASP A 978 6.02 38.81 -20.95
CA ASP A 978 5.60 40.14 -20.48
C ASP A 978 5.25 40.18 -18.96
N ASN A 979 5.04 39.03 -18.32
CA ASN A 979 4.64 38.90 -16.91
C ASN A 979 5.79 38.50 -15.96
N GLY A 980 6.93 38.04 -16.46
CA GLY A 980 8.09 37.76 -15.62
C GLY A 980 9.02 36.64 -16.14
N TYR A 981 10.05 36.36 -15.34
CA TYR A 981 11.01 35.27 -15.60
C TYR A 981 10.50 33.94 -15.05
N SER A 982 10.80 32.85 -15.75
CA SER A 982 10.61 31.48 -15.29
C SER A 982 11.57 31.09 -14.16
N ASN A 983 11.45 29.83 -13.71
CA ASN A 983 12.54 29.11 -13.07
C ASN A 983 13.82 29.12 -13.93
N GLU A 984 14.98 29.09 -13.28
CA GLU A 984 16.28 28.95 -13.95
C GLU A 984 16.68 27.47 -13.96
N ILE A 985 17.16 27.00 -15.11
CA ILE A 985 17.72 25.66 -15.31
C ILE A 985 19.24 25.75 -15.22
N GLU A 986 19.87 24.83 -14.50
CA GLU A 986 21.31 24.63 -14.44
C GLU A 986 21.60 23.13 -14.50
N GLU A 987 22.18 22.67 -15.62
CA GLU A 987 22.42 21.26 -15.93
C GLU A 987 23.86 21.05 -16.40
N TYR A 988 24.37 19.84 -16.25
CA TYR A 988 25.69 19.43 -16.73
C TYR A 988 25.56 18.15 -17.54
N TYR A 989 26.09 18.14 -18.76
CA TYR A 989 26.09 16.97 -19.64
C TYR A 989 27.51 16.45 -19.79
N ASP A 990 27.75 15.20 -19.43
CA ASP A 990 29.08 14.56 -19.42
C ASP A 990 29.17 13.46 -20.48
N LYS A 991 30.20 13.47 -21.34
CA LYS A 991 30.26 12.50 -22.45
C LYS A 991 30.94 11.18 -22.08
N VAL A 992 30.26 10.05 -22.31
CA VAL A 992 30.75 8.66 -22.16
C VAL A 992 30.78 7.91 -23.51
N GLU A 993 31.45 6.75 -23.61
CA GLU A 993 31.60 5.97 -24.87
C GLU A 993 30.54 4.84 -25.01
N SER A 994 30.01 4.57 -26.22
CA SER A 994 28.85 3.66 -26.49
C SER A 994 29.11 2.16 -26.34
N THR A 995 28.05 1.41 -25.99
CA THR A 995 27.87 -0.03 -26.25
C THR A 995 27.17 -0.25 -27.62
N CYS A 996 27.49 -1.36 -28.32
CA CYS A 996 26.93 -1.66 -29.65
C CYS A 996 26.11 -2.96 -29.65
N ASP A 997 25.06 -3.02 -30.47
CA ASP A 997 24.20 -4.19 -30.67
C ASP A 997 24.77 -5.17 -31.69
N THR A 998 24.54 -6.47 -31.49
CA THR A 998 24.96 -7.51 -32.43
C THR A 998 23.76 -8.23 -33.05
N ILE A 999 23.69 -8.20 -34.38
CA ILE A 999 22.66 -8.85 -35.20
C ILE A 999 23.22 -10.13 -35.79
N PHE A 1000 22.55 -11.26 -35.56
CA PHE A 1000 22.90 -12.56 -36.14
C PHE A 1000 21.87 -12.97 -37.21
N TYR A 1001 22.33 -13.49 -38.35
CA TYR A 1001 21.48 -13.92 -39.46
C TYR A 1001 21.87 -15.32 -39.95
N TYR A 1002 20.88 -16.21 -40.07
CA TYR A 1002 21.07 -17.54 -40.68
C TYR A 1002 20.78 -17.52 -42.18
N ASN A 1003 21.81 -17.79 -42.98
CA ASN A 1003 21.73 -17.83 -44.44
C ASN A 1003 21.05 -19.13 -44.95
N SER A 1004 19.73 -19.23 -44.76
CA SER A 1004 18.89 -20.33 -45.24
C SER A 1004 18.91 -20.48 -46.77
N ASN A 1005 19.10 -19.36 -47.50
CA ASN A 1005 19.09 -19.29 -48.96
C ASN A 1005 20.41 -19.70 -49.63
N ASN A 1006 21.46 -20.03 -48.87
CA ASN A 1006 22.81 -20.38 -49.36
C ASN A 1006 23.43 -19.30 -50.26
N TRP A 1007 23.26 -18.03 -49.91
CA TRP A 1007 23.91 -16.94 -50.62
C TRP A 1007 25.43 -17.00 -50.45
N SER A 1008 26.19 -16.83 -51.54
CA SER A 1008 27.65 -16.81 -51.50
C SER A 1008 28.24 -15.55 -50.85
N THR A 1009 27.41 -14.53 -50.67
CA THR A 1009 27.72 -13.26 -50.02
C THR A 1009 26.46 -12.79 -49.31
N VAL A 1010 26.58 -12.38 -48.04
CA VAL A 1010 25.46 -11.89 -47.24
C VAL A 1010 25.78 -10.45 -46.84
N ASN A 1011 24.88 -9.53 -47.20
CA ASN A 1011 24.93 -8.14 -46.79
C ASN A 1011 23.69 -7.81 -45.95
N ILE A 1012 23.83 -6.82 -45.09
CA ILE A 1012 22.74 -6.21 -44.33
C ILE A 1012 22.53 -4.79 -44.85
N TYR A 1013 21.28 -4.39 -45.04
CA TYR A 1013 20.90 -3.05 -45.46
C TYR A 1013 19.91 -2.47 -44.45
N LEU A 1014 20.23 -1.29 -43.91
CA LEU A 1014 19.42 -0.59 -42.93
C LEU A 1014 18.65 0.58 -43.57
N PHE A 1015 17.37 0.71 -43.21
CA PHE A 1015 16.47 1.75 -43.72
C PHE A 1015 15.53 2.24 -42.59
N ASN A 1016 14.93 3.42 -42.75
CA ASN A 1016 14.01 3.97 -41.75
C ASN A 1016 12.57 3.44 -41.90
N ALA A 1017 11.68 3.74 -40.95
CA ALA A 1017 10.28 3.31 -40.98
C ALA A 1017 9.48 3.70 -42.26
N ASN A 1018 9.96 4.66 -43.06
CA ASN A 1018 9.33 5.06 -44.32
C ASN A 1018 9.82 4.27 -45.54
N GLY A 1019 10.75 3.32 -45.37
CA GLY A 1019 11.36 2.57 -46.47
C GLY A 1019 12.56 3.28 -47.12
N ASP A 1020 12.99 4.43 -46.59
CA ASP A 1020 14.11 5.20 -47.12
C ASP A 1020 15.45 4.78 -46.51
N ALA A 1021 16.50 4.77 -47.33
CA ALA A 1021 17.87 4.50 -46.93
C ALA A 1021 18.32 5.40 -45.77
N LEU A 1022 18.92 4.82 -44.72
CA LEU A 1022 19.64 5.62 -43.72
C LEU A 1022 20.81 6.37 -44.37
N ALA A 1023 21.14 7.55 -43.84
CA ALA A 1023 22.22 8.37 -44.38
C ALA A 1023 23.56 7.60 -44.32
N GLY A 1024 24.17 7.36 -45.49
CA GLY A 1024 25.41 6.57 -45.60
C GLY A 1024 25.22 5.12 -46.06
N TRP A 1025 24.00 4.57 -46.00
CA TRP A 1025 23.70 3.21 -46.41
C TRP A 1025 23.25 3.16 -47.88
N GLN A 1026 24.07 2.58 -48.75
CA GLN A 1026 23.76 2.37 -50.18
C GLN A 1026 23.50 0.89 -50.46
N TRP A 1027 22.46 0.56 -51.24
CA TRP A 1027 22.19 -0.83 -51.63
C TRP A 1027 23.42 -1.44 -52.32
N PRO A 1028 23.88 -2.65 -51.94
CA PRO A 1028 23.24 -3.66 -51.08
C PRO A 1028 23.49 -3.58 -49.58
N GLY A 1029 24.08 -2.49 -49.08
CA GLY A 1029 24.49 -2.34 -47.68
C GLY A 1029 25.84 -2.95 -47.38
N GLU A 1030 26.12 -3.15 -46.09
CA GLU A 1030 27.42 -3.63 -45.60
C GLU A 1030 27.49 -5.16 -45.56
N PRO A 1031 28.66 -5.76 -45.84
CA PRO A 1031 28.83 -7.21 -45.78
C PRO A 1031 28.82 -7.70 -44.33
N MET A 1032 28.05 -8.74 -44.06
CA MET A 1032 28.05 -9.42 -42.75
C MET A 1032 29.22 -10.41 -42.65
N ILE A 1033 29.70 -10.65 -41.43
CA ILE A 1033 30.84 -11.53 -41.15
C ILE A 1033 30.33 -12.95 -40.89
N GLN A 1034 30.82 -13.94 -41.62
CA GLN A 1034 30.47 -15.35 -41.42
C GLN A 1034 31.14 -15.92 -40.16
N ILE A 1035 30.38 -16.62 -39.32
CA ILE A 1035 30.88 -17.25 -38.10
C ILE A 1035 31.35 -18.68 -38.41
N ASP A 1036 32.62 -19.01 -38.16
CA ASP A 1036 33.19 -20.36 -38.16
C ASP A 1036 32.81 -21.27 -39.35
N ASN A 1037 32.71 -20.71 -40.57
CA ASN A 1037 32.21 -21.40 -41.77
C ASN A 1037 30.80 -22.01 -41.63
N SER A 1038 30.03 -21.59 -40.64
CA SER A 1038 28.64 -21.96 -40.45
C SER A 1038 27.73 -21.19 -41.42
N LYS A 1039 26.42 -21.43 -41.35
CA LYS A 1039 25.43 -20.62 -42.07
C LYS A 1039 25.08 -19.31 -41.34
N TRP A 1040 25.62 -19.08 -40.15
CA TRP A 1040 25.41 -17.86 -39.38
C TRP A 1040 26.37 -16.76 -39.78
N TYR A 1041 25.84 -15.55 -39.87
CA TYR A 1041 26.55 -14.31 -40.12
C TYR A 1041 26.20 -13.32 -39.02
N TYR A 1042 27.12 -12.42 -38.68
CA TYR A 1042 26.83 -11.34 -37.74
C TYR A 1042 27.24 -9.96 -38.28
N PHE A 1043 26.59 -8.94 -37.75
CA PHE A 1043 26.91 -7.53 -37.96
C PHE A 1043 26.71 -6.79 -36.63
N VAL A 1044 27.61 -5.86 -36.32
CA VAL A 1044 27.52 -5.03 -35.11
C VAL A 1044 26.97 -3.68 -35.52
N ASN A 1045 25.78 -3.34 -35.03
CA ASN A 1045 25.13 -2.06 -35.23
C ASN A 1045 25.35 -1.19 -34.01
N CYS A 1046 25.89 0.01 -34.19
CA CYS A 1046 26.09 0.98 -33.10
C CYS A 1046 25.15 2.20 -33.25
N GLU A 1047 24.11 2.08 -34.08
CA GLU A 1047 23.11 3.13 -34.33
C GLU A 1047 21.94 2.97 -33.35
N THR A 1048 21.48 4.05 -32.72
CA THR A 1048 20.55 4.07 -31.56
C THR A 1048 19.08 4.30 -31.92
N VAL A 1049 18.61 3.80 -33.07
CA VAL A 1049 17.21 3.96 -33.51
C VAL A 1049 16.65 2.62 -34.03
N ASP A 1050 15.34 2.43 -33.90
CA ASP A 1050 14.63 1.32 -34.57
C ASP A 1050 14.85 1.40 -36.08
N VAL A 1051 15.44 0.37 -36.64
CA VAL A 1051 15.77 0.29 -38.08
C VAL A 1051 15.02 -0.85 -38.74
N GLY A 1052 14.58 -0.60 -39.97
CA GLY A 1052 14.22 -1.65 -40.89
C GLY A 1052 15.48 -2.36 -41.38
N ILE A 1053 15.46 -3.69 -41.40
CA ILE A 1053 16.58 -4.53 -41.82
C ILE A 1053 16.21 -5.37 -43.05
N VAL A 1054 17.09 -5.38 -44.05
CA VAL A 1054 17.03 -6.31 -45.18
C VAL A 1054 18.34 -7.09 -45.32
N PHE A 1055 18.26 -8.41 -45.15
CA PHE A 1055 19.35 -9.32 -45.51
C PHE A 1055 19.30 -9.64 -47.01
N ASN A 1056 20.44 -9.54 -47.70
CA ASN A 1056 20.50 -9.72 -49.15
C ASN A 1056 21.84 -10.25 -49.66
N ASN A 1057 21.92 -10.58 -50.96
CA ASN A 1057 23.17 -10.96 -51.63
C ASN A 1057 23.57 -10.02 -52.80
N GLY A 1058 22.93 -8.85 -52.89
CA GLY A 1058 23.07 -7.89 -53.98
C GLY A 1058 22.17 -8.13 -55.20
N SER A 1059 21.55 -9.31 -55.33
CA SER A 1059 20.64 -9.67 -56.44
C SER A 1059 19.30 -10.28 -56.00
N GLY A 1060 19.21 -10.78 -54.76
CA GLY A 1060 17.99 -11.24 -54.09
C GLY A 1060 18.03 -10.88 -52.61
N GLN A 1061 16.85 -10.76 -51.99
CA GLN A 1061 16.65 -10.22 -50.64
C GLN A 1061 15.59 -10.99 -49.86
N GLN A 1062 15.61 -10.88 -48.52
CA GLN A 1062 14.49 -11.27 -47.65
C GLN A 1062 13.38 -10.20 -47.67
N SER A 1063 12.23 -10.50 -47.05
CA SER A 1063 11.23 -9.48 -46.74
C SER A 1063 11.76 -8.52 -45.68
N ASP A 1064 11.35 -7.27 -45.80
CA ASP A 1064 11.61 -6.21 -44.83
C ASP A 1064 11.12 -6.64 -43.45
N ASN A 1065 11.95 -6.44 -42.43
CA ASN A 1065 11.60 -6.69 -41.03
C ASN A 1065 12.11 -5.56 -40.15
N GLU A 1066 11.34 -5.26 -39.11
CA GLU A 1066 11.71 -4.30 -38.07
C GLU A 1066 12.51 -5.01 -36.98
N PHE A 1067 13.47 -4.30 -36.39
CA PHE A 1067 14.35 -4.82 -35.35
C PHE A 1067 14.78 -3.70 -34.42
N SER A 1068 14.64 -3.93 -33.11
CA SER A 1068 14.92 -2.94 -32.08
C SER A 1068 16.18 -3.23 -31.25
N ASN A 1069 16.52 -4.50 -30.92
CA ASN A 1069 17.61 -4.87 -29.99
C ASN A 1069 18.38 -6.14 -30.42
N SER A 1070 19.66 -6.28 -30.05
CA SER A 1070 20.51 -7.49 -30.28
C SER A 1070 19.74 -8.83 -30.36
N GLY A 1071 19.92 -9.58 -31.45
CA GLY A 1071 19.07 -10.76 -31.69
C GLY A 1071 19.44 -11.61 -32.91
N TRP A 1072 18.81 -12.77 -32.99
CA TRP A 1072 19.04 -13.82 -33.98
C TRP A 1072 17.88 -13.93 -34.95
N PHE A 1073 18.15 -13.76 -36.25
CA PHE A 1073 17.17 -13.93 -37.30
C PHE A 1073 17.27 -15.31 -37.95
N TYR A 1074 16.21 -16.11 -37.79
CA TYR A 1074 16.12 -17.48 -38.30
C TYR A 1074 14.73 -17.76 -38.90
N ASN A 1075 14.70 -18.28 -40.13
CA ASN A 1075 13.47 -18.69 -40.84
C ASN A 1075 12.32 -17.65 -40.84
N GLY A 1076 12.64 -16.36 -40.90
CA GLY A 1076 11.64 -15.29 -40.98
C GLY A 1076 11.20 -14.71 -39.65
N SER A 1077 11.78 -15.15 -38.53
CA SER A 1077 11.46 -14.67 -37.19
C SER A 1077 12.71 -14.25 -36.41
N TRP A 1078 12.53 -13.30 -35.51
CA TRP A 1078 13.55 -12.84 -34.56
C TRP A 1078 13.47 -13.64 -33.26
N TYR A 1079 14.63 -13.85 -32.66
CA TYR A 1079 14.79 -14.54 -31.38
C TYR A 1079 15.86 -13.82 -30.55
N THR A 1080 15.61 -13.65 -29.25
CA THR A 1080 16.54 -13.00 -28.32
C THR A 1080 17.71 -13.92 -27.92
N THR A 1081 17.49 -15.24 -27.99
CA THR A 1081 18.52 -16.28 -27.86
C THR A 1081 18.60 -17.09 -29.17
N CYS A 1082 19.68 -17.86 -29.37
CA CYS A 1082 19.91 -18.52 -30.66
C CYS A 1082 18.87 -19.63 -30.94
N PRO A 1083 18.08 -19.55 -32.03
CA PRO A 1083 16.91 -20.41 -32.27
C PRO A 1083 17.20 -21.79 -32.89
N GLY A 1084 18.47 -22.20 -32.96
CA GLY A 1084 18.88 -23.50 -33.48
C GLY A 1084 19.87 -23.46 -34.66
N ASN A 1085 20.67 -24.52 -34.84
CA ASN A 1085 21.88 -24.58 -35.69
C ASN A 1085 22.97 -23.58 -35.29
N CYS A 1086 22.97 -23.15 -34.02
CA CYS A 1086 23.92 -22.22 -33.44
C CYS A 1086 25.35 -22.78 -33.54
N PRO A 1087 26.37 -21.94 -33.68
CA PRO A 1087 27.75 -22.39 -33.55
C PRO A 1087 27.96 -22.92 -32.12
N GLY A 1088 27.78 -24.23 -31.89
CA GLY A 1088 28.15 -24.87 -30.62
C GLY A 1088 27.21 -25.91 -30.00
N GLU A 1089 25.94 -26.10 -30.43
CA GLU A 1089 25.00 -27.00 -29.71
C GLU A 1089 24.55 -28.24 -30.51
N GLN A 1090 24.47 -29.38 -29.80
CA GLN A 1090 24.02 -30.71 -30.24
C GLN A 1090 22.76 -31.10 -29.43
N PRO A 1091 21.86 -31.96 -29.95
CA PRO A 1091 20.61 -32.36 -29.25
C PRO A 1091 20.84 -33.23 -27.99
N GLU A 1092 19.90 -33.16 -27.03
CA GLU A 1092 19.97 -33.70 -25.64
C GLU A 1092 20.02 -35.23 -25.48
N GLY A 1093 19.99 -36.02 -26.56
CA GLY A 1093 20.18 -37.48 -26.53
C GLY A 1093 18.93 -38.35 -26.30
N LEU A 1094 19.02 -39.64 -26.63
CA LEU A 1094 17.90 -40.62 -26.58
C LEU A 1094 18.09 -41.58 -25.39
N ALA A 1095 17.26 -41.45 -24.37
CA ALA A 1095 17.26 -42.29 -23.16
C ALA A 1095 16.55 -43.64 -23.38
N LEU A 1096 17.15 -44.72 -22.86
CA LEU A 1096 16.65 -46.09 -23.00
C LEU A 1096 16.81 -46.87 -21.70
N HIS A 1097 15.74 -47.56 -21.30
CA HIS A 1097 15.68 -48.34 -20.07
C HIS A 1097 15.42 -49.82 -20.40
N CYS A 1098 16.18 -50.74 -19.81
CA CYS A 1098 16.00 -52.18 -20.00
C CYS A 1098 15.97 -52.92 -18.66
N LYS A 1099 14.90 -53.65 -18.38
CA LYS A 1099 14.85 -54.50 -17.19
C LYS A 1099 15.77 -55.70 -17.37
N LYS A 1100 16.74 -55.88 -16.48
CA LYS A 1100 17.71 -56.97 -16.62
C LYS A 1100 17.04 -58.34 -16.43
N PRO A 1101 17.07 -59.24 -17.42
CA PRO A 1101 16.59 -60.61 -17.22
C PRO A 1101 17.37 -61.33 -16.12
N SER A 1102 16.69 -62.20 -15.38
CA SER A 1102 17.27 -62.89 -14.20
C SER A 1102 18.50 -63.76 -14.53
N ASP A 1103 18.63 -64.22 -15.78
CA ASP A 1103 19.75 -65.02 -16.28
C ASP A 1103 20.89 -64.18 -16.88
N TRP A 1104 20.76 -62.84 -16.90
CA TRP A 1104 21.79 -61.93 -17.40
C TRP A 1104 22.65 -61.38 -16.26
N SER A 1105 23.96 -61.38 -16.48
CA SER A 1105 24.93 -60.82 -15.52
C SER A 1105 24.98 -59.29 -15.56
N THR A 1106 24.79 -58.70 -16.74
CA THR A 1106 24.77 -57.25 -16.97
C THR A 1106 24.05 -56.97 -18.30
N VAL A 1107 23.66 -55.73 -18.55
CA VAL A 1107 22.99 -55.30 -19.78
C VAL A 1107 23.94 -54.41 -20.59
N TYR A 1108 24.07 -54.70 -21.88
CA TYR A 1108 24.77 -53.88 -22.86
C TYR A 1108 23.79 -53.41 -23.93
N LEU A 1109 23.93 -52.17 -24.37
CA LEU A 1109 23.18 -51.53 -25.44
C LEU A 1109 24.05 -51.42 -26.71
N TYR A 1110 23.61 -52.01 -27.81
CA TYR A 1110 24.18 -51.78 -29.14
C TYR A 1110 23.20 -50.97 -29.98
N TYR A 1111 23.63 -49.84 -30.55
CA TYR A 1111 22.76 -48.96 -31.34
C TYR A 1111 23.33 -48.63 -32.74
N TRP A 1112 22.44 -48.43 -33.72
CA TRP A 1112 22.82 -48.08 -35.10
C TRP A 1112 21.69 -47.34 -35.84
N SER A 1113 22.02 -46.79 -37.01
CA SER A 1113 21.09 -45.98 -37.82
C SER A 1113 20.47 -44.84 -37.01
N THR A 1114 21.34 -44.08 -36.35
CA THR A 1114 20.96 -42.97 -35.49
C THR A 1114 20.60 -41.71 -36.29
N THR A 1115 19.69 -40.90 -35.75
CA THR A 1115 19.31 -39.59 -36.28
C THR A 1115 19.34 -38.57 -35.15
N PRO A 1116 20.16 -37.50 -35.19
CA PRO A 1116 21.31 -37.31 -36.09
C PRO A 1116 22.29 -38.50 -36.06
N SER A 1117 23.06 -38.69 -37.15
CA SER A 1117 23.96 -39.85 -37.27
C SER A 1117 25.20 -39.73 -36.38
N VAL A 1118 25.25 -40.56 -35.34
CA VAL A 1118 26.43 -40.82 -34.50
C VAL A 1118 27.01 -42.20 -34.79
N SER A 1119 28.29 -42.40 -34.48
CA SER A 1119 28.95 -43.70 -34.65
C SER A 1119 28.34 -44.77 -33.74
N SER A 1120 27.96 -45.90 -34.31
CA SER A 1120 27.59 -47.10 -33.55
C SER A 1120 28.76 -47.64 -32.72
N PRO A 1121 28.52 -48.11 -31.48
CA PRO A 1121 29.53 -48.80 -30.68
C PRO A 1121 29.93 -50.13 -31.34
N GLY A 1122 31.09 -50.68 -30.97
CA GLY A 1122 31.46 -52.04 -31.38
C GLY A 1122 30.57 -53.09 -30.70
N TRP A 1123 30.27 -54.20 -31.37
CA TRP A 1123 29.57 -55.32 -30.74
C TRP A 1123 30.37 -55.85 -29.53
N PRO A 1124 29.77 -56.07 -28.35
CA PRO A 1124 28.34 -56.22 -28.04
C PRO A 1124 27.58 -54.96 -27.59
N GLY A 1125 28.15 -53.77 -27.78
CA GLY A 1125 27.56 -52.50 -27.35
C GLY A 1125 28.27 -51.88 -26.15
N VAL A 1126 27.65 -50.86 -25.56
CA VAL A 1126 28.09 -50.14 -24.35
C VAL A 1126 27.37 -50.69 -23.12
N PRO A 1127 28.02 -50.81 -21.95
CA PRO A 1127 27.35 -51.28 -20.74
C PRO A 1127 26.32 -50.25 -20.27
N MET A 1128 25.17 -50.74 -19.81
CA MET A 1128 24.15 -49.94 -19.14
C MET A 1128 24.32 -50.04 -17.62
N SER A 1129 23.78 -49.07 -16.87
CA SER A 1129 23.89 -48.98 -15.41
C SER A 1129 22.53 -48.96 -14.74
N ASP A 1130 22.40 -49.65 -13.61
CA ASP A 1130 21.23 -49.59 -12.71
C ASP A 1130 21.61 -48.64 -11.56
N THR A 1131 21.38 -47.34 -11.77
CA THR A 1131 21.82 -46.29 -10.84
C THR A 1131 21.00 -46.27 -9.55
N ASP A 1132 19.74 -46.72 -9.61
CA ASP A 1132 18.79 -46.64 -8.48
C ASP A 1132 18.63 -47.98 -7.75
N GLY A 1133 19.22 -49.07 -8.26
CA GLY A 1133 19.23 -50.41 -7.67
C GLY A 1133 17.91 -51.16 -7.77
N ASP A 1134 17.03 -50.72 -8.66
CA ASP A 1134 15.65 -51.21 -8.81
C ASP A 1134 15.51 -52.31 -9.88
N GLY A 1135 16.60 -52.62 -10.58
CA GLY A 1135 16.68 -53.66 -11.61
C GLY A 1135 16.42 -53.17 -13.04
N TRP A 1136 16.16 -51.87 -13.25
CA TRP A 1136 16.19 -51.21 -14.55
C TRP A 1136 17.60 -50.71 -14.85
N TYR A 1137 18.04 -50.94 -16.08
CA TYR A 1137 19.37 -50.53 -16.53
C TYR A 1137 19.21 -49.47 -17.60
N ASP A 1138 19.92 -48.36 -17.44
CA ASP A 1138 19.70 -47.12 -18.13
C ASP A 1138 20.92 -46.73 -18.98
N TYR A 1139 20.66 -46.12 -20.13
CA TYR A 1139 21.69 -45.53 -20.98
C TYR A 1139 21.10 -44.49 -21.94
N THR A 1140 21.71 -43.31 -21.99
CA THR A 1140 21.35 -42.23 -22.92
C THR A 1140 22.33 -42.18 -24.08
N ILE A 1141 21.81 -42.18 -25.31
CA ILE A 1141 22.61 -41.97 -26.53
C ILE A 1141 22.66 -40.46 -26.80
N GLU A 1142 23.70 -39.80 -26.31
CA GLU A 1142 23.96 -38.36 -26.49
C GLU A 1142 23.90 -37.93 -27.97
N GLY A 1143 23.25 -36.80 -28.26
CA GLY A 1143 23.23 -36.24 -29.63
C GLY A 1143 22.35 -36.99 -30.64
N VAL A 1144 21.50 -37.92 -30.17
CA VAL A 1144 20.64 -38.77 -31.02
C VAL A 1144 19.18 -38.63 -30.60
N GLU A 1145 18.28 -38.43 -31.55
CA GLU A 1145 16.82 -38.41 -31.37
C GLU A 1145 16.20 -39.79 -31.65
N CYS A 1146 16.69 -40.50 -32.66
CA CYS A 1146 16.20 -41.83 -33.04
C CYS A 1146 17.34 -42.84 -33.20
N ALA A 1147 17.16 -44.08 -32.76
CA ALA A 1147 18.10 -45.18 -32.99
C ALA A 1147 17.40 -46.53 -33.23
N ASN A 1148 18.10 -47.44 -33.91
CA ASN A 1148 17.84 -48.88 -33.80
C ASN A 1148 18.74 -49.45 -32.70
N VAL A 1149 18.22 -50.35 -31.88
CA VAL A 1149 18.90 -50.86 -30.67
C VAL A 1149 18.77 -52.37 -30.48
N ILE A 1150 19.74 -52.95 -29.77
CA ILE A 1150 19.75 -54.32 -29.25
C ILE A 1150 20.26 -54.28 -27.82
N PHE A 1151 19.56 -54.93 -26.89
CA PHE A 1151 20.07 -55.20 -25.55
C PHE A 1151 20.72 -56.59 -25.54
N SER A 1152 21.88 -56.74 -24.90
CA SER A 1152 22.61 -58.01 -24.82
C SER A 1152 23.32 -58.23 -23.48
N ASN A 1153 23.61 -59.48 -23.12
CA ASN A 1153 24.50 -59.81 -22.02
C ASN A 1153 25.89 -60.19 -22.56
N GLN A 1154 26.75 -59.20 -22.80
CA GLN A 1154 28.09 -59.41 -23.39
C GLN A 1154 28.05 -60.15 -24.75
N GLY A 1155 27.01 -59.92 -25.55
CA GLY A 1155 26.86 -60.43 -26.90
C GLY A 1155 25.99 -61.69 -27.06
N ALA A 1156 25.66 -62.42 -26.00
CA ALA A 1156 24.60 -63.44 -26.00
C ALA A 1156 24.28 -63.94 -24.56
N PRO A 1157 23.01 -64.20 -24.21
CA PRO A 1157 21.79 -63.94 -24.99
C PRO A 1157 21.54 -62.44 -25.28
N GLN A 1158 20.69 -62.15 -26.27
CA GLN A 1158 20.38 -60.79 -26.76
C GLN A 1158 18.91 -60.69 -27.17
N THR A 1159 18.39 -59.47 -27.25
CA THR A 1159 17.07 -59.18 -27.84
C THR A 1159 17.11 -59.31 -29.36
N GLY A 1160 15.94 -59.26 -30.01
CA GLY A 1160 15.89 -59.00 -31.45
C GLY A 1160 16.29 -57.55 -31.78
N ASN A 1161 16.39 -57.23 -33.06
CA ASN A 1161 16.60 -55.86 -33.52
C ASN A 1161 15.36 -55.03 -33.20
N LEU A 1162 15.49 -54.04 -32.32
CA LEU A 1162 14.44 -53.07 -32.01
C LEU A 1162 14.73 -51.83 -32.87
N THR A 1163 13.80 -51.44 -33.73
CA THR A 1163 14.05 -50.40 -34.74
C THR A 1163 13.16 -49.18 -34.55
N ASN A 1164 13.64 -48.00 -34.94
CA ASN A 1164 12.94 -46.71 -34.85
C ASN A 1164 12.51 -46.35 -33.42
N VAL A 1165 13.41 -46.46 -32.45
CA VAL A 1165 13.17 -45.93 -31.10
C VAL A 1165 13.52 -44.46 -31.15
N CYS A 1166 12.52 -43.58 -30.98
CA CYS A 1166 12.63 -42.14 -31.21
C CYS A 1166 12.17 -41.29 -30.03
N GLU A 1167 11.84 -41.95 -28.92
CA GLU A 1167 11.36 -41.36 -27.68
C GLU A 1167 11.89 -42.24 -26.54
N GLU A 1168 11.97 -41.66 -25.35
CA GLU A 1168 12.35 -42.39 -24.15
C GLU A 1168 11.45 -43.63 -23.99
N SER A 1169 12.08 -44.80 -23.76
CA SER A 1169 11.39 -46.08 -23.90
C SER A 1169 11.88 -47.13 -22.89
N TRP A 1170 10.93 -47.88 -22.30
CA TRP A 1170 11.19 -48.95 -21.34
C TRP A 1170 11.00 -50.34 -21.96
N TYR A 1171 12.00 -51.20 -21.84
CA TYR A 1171 12.00 -52.55 -22.40
C TYR A 1171 12.03 -53.64 -21.32
N ASP A 1172 10.96 -54.43 -21.22
CA ASP A 1172 10.87 -55.65 -20.40
C ASP A 1172 10.30 -56.78 -21.26
N ASN A 1173 11.18 -57.49 -21.98
CA ASN A 1173 10.80 -58.56 -22.92
C ASN A 1173 9.79 -58.08 -24.01
N GLY A 1174 9.79 -56.78 -24.27
CA GLY A 1174 8.84 -56.02 -25.09
C GLY A 1174 8.81 -54.56 -24.61
N TRP A 1175 8.38 -53.61 -25.46
CA TRP A 1175 8.22 -52.22 -25.04
C TRP A 1175 7.02 -52.09 -24.09
N VAL A 1176 7.24 -51.43 -22.95
CA VAL A 1176 6.23 -51.17 -21.92
C VAL A 1176 6.13 -49.65 -21.71
N SER A 1177 4.98 -49.19 -21.23
CA SER A 1177 4.85 -47.83 -20.69
C SER A 1177 5.69 -47.70 -19.43
N ASP A 1178 6.10 -46.47 -19.09
CA ASP A 1178 6.81 -46.15 -17.85
C ASP A 1178 6.24 -46.95 -16.66
N PRO A 1179 7.05 -47.83 -16.03
CA PRO A 1179 6.62 -48.71 -14.95
C PRO A 1179 6.22 -47.99 -13.66
N GLY A 1180 6.47 -46.69 -13.51
CA GLY A 1180 6.00 -45.80 -12.45
C GLY A 1180 5.94 -46.41 -11.04
N PHE A 1181 6.94 -46.18 -10.20
CA PHE A 1181 6.89 -46.64 -8.81
C PHE A 1181 6.39 -45.60 -7.80
N LYS A 1182 5.26 -45.99 -7.20
CA LYS A 1182 4.70 -45.69 -5.88
C LYS A 1182 5.71 -45.22 -4.83
N ASN A 1183 5.46 -44.03 -4.30
CA ASN A 1183 6.04 -43.54 -3.06
C ASN A 1183 5.63 -44.40 -1.85
N ALA A 1184 6.63 -44.78 -1.06
CA ALA A 1184 6.46 -45.35 0.27
C ALA A 1184 7.08 -44.40 1.31
N GLY A 1185 6.20 -43.83 2.14
CA GLY A 1185 6.44 -43.57 3.56
C GLY A 1185 7.25 -42.33 3.95
N MET A 1186 6.55 -41.26 4.32
CA MET A 1186 6.93 -40.44 5.47
C MET A 1186 5.71 -40.23 6.36
N THR A 1187 5.94 -40.41 7.66
CA THR A 1187 4.96 -40.23 8.73
C THR A 1187 5.32 -38.92 9.42
N ALA A 1188 4.36 -38.01 9.59
CA ALA A 1188 4.51 -36.86 10.47
C ALA A 1188 3.20 -36.60 11.22
N GLN A 1189 3.35 -36.43 12.52
CA GLN A 1189 2.30 -36.27 13.52
C GLN A 1189 1.61 -34.91 13.45
N ILE A 1190 0.51 -34.82 14.18
CA ILE A 1190 -0.46 -33.75 14.16
C ILE A 1190 -0.44 -33.03 15.50
N ASN A 1191 0.08 -31.81 15.53
CA ASN A 1191 -0.43 -30.77 16.42
C ASN A 1191 -1.40 -29.94 15.56
N THR A 1192 -2.66 -29.86 15.98
CA THR A 1192 -3.64 -28.92 15.42
C THR A 1192 -3.43 -27.55 16.05
N PHE A 1193 -2.67 -26.68 15.39
CA PHE A 1193 -3.01 -25.25 15.36
C PHE A 1193 -3.92 -25.06 14.15
N VAL A 1194 -5.13 -24.57 14.37
CA VAL A 1194 -5.95 -24.00 13.30
C VAL A 1194 -5.46 -22.57 13.14
N SER A 1195 -4.36 -22.38 12.43
CA SER A 1195 -4.16 -21.12 11.71
C SER A 1195 -4.93 -21.24 10.40
N LYS A 1196 -5.58 -20.14 9.96
CA LYS A 1196 -5.93 -19.77 8.57
C LYS A 1196 -7.35 -19.17 8.42
N PRO A 1197 -7.52 -18.29 7.41
CA PRO A 1197 -8.30 -17.06 7.45
C PRO A 1197 -9.79 -17.31 7.41
N TYR A 1198 -10.57 -16.37 7.92
CA TYR A 1198 -12.01 -16.48 7.98
C TYR A 1198 -12.68 -15.67 6.86
N PRO A 1199 -13.48 -16.30 5.97
CA PRO A 1199 -13.83 -17.72 5.89
C PRO A 1199 -12.73 -18.59 5.26
N ASN A 1200 -12.64 -19.86 5.66
CA ASN A 1200 -11.62 -20.79 5.15
C ASN A 1200 -11.88 -21.14 3.67
N PRO A 1201 -11.05 -20.70 2.71
CA PRO A 1201 -11.24 -20.99 1.30
C PRO A 1201 -10.86 -22.44 0.93
N PHE A 1202 -11.56 -23.04 -0.02
CA PHE A 1202 -11.20 -24.33 -0.60
C PHE A 1202 -11.63 -24.45 -2.08
N SER A 1203 -10.78 -25.03 -2.91
CA SER A 1203 -11.01 -25.16 -4.35
C SER A 1203 -11.42 -26.58 -4.80
N LYS A 1204 -11.04 -27.65 -4.08
CA LYS A 1204 -11.37 -29.04 -4.49
C LYS A 1204 -11.68 -29.98 -3.35
N GLU A 1205 -10.99 -29.83 -2.23
CA GLU A 1205 -11.09 -30.74 -1.09
C GLU A 1205 -11.07 -29.98 0.22
N ILE A 1206 -11.65 -30.59 1.26
CA ILE A 1206 -11.57 -30.11 2.63
C ILE A 1206 -10.90 -31.21 3.45
N ASN A 1207 -9.79 -30.85 4.10
CA ASN A 1207 -9.01 -31.74 4.94
C ASN A 1207 -9.37 -31.51 6.41
N ILE A 1208 -9.88 -32.54 7.09
CA ILE A 1208 -10.36 -32.50 8.47
C ILE A 1208 -9.46 -33.36 9.33
N ARG A 1209 -8.85 -32.75 10.33
CA ARG A 1209 -7.88 -33.42 11.20
C ARG A 1209 -8.56 -33.84 12.50
N ILE A 1210 -8.44 -35.12 12.89
CA ILE A 1210 -9.09 -35.64 14.11
C ILE A 1210 -8.07 -36.30 15.02
N ASN A 1211 -7.94 -35.78 16.24
CA ASN A 1211 -6.89 -36.15 17.20
C ASN A 1211 -7.28 -37.33 18.12
N GLU A 1212 -8.45 -37.94 17.92
CA GLU A 1212 -8.90 -39.12 18.66
C GLU A 1212 -9.53 -40.15 17.73
N ALA A 1213 -9.40 -41.44 18.07
CA ALA A 1213 -10.14 -42.50 17.39
C ALA A 1213 -11.65 -42.31 17.61
N ASP A 1214 -12.39 -42.21 16.51
CA ASP A 1214 -13.86 -42.20 16.52
C ASP A 1214 -14.40 -43.06 15.39
N ALA A 1215 -15.34 -43.95 15.75
CA ALA A 1215 -15.85 -44.96 14.82
C ALA A 1215 -16.58 -44.34 13.63
N GLU A 1216 -17.16 -43.15 13.80
CA GLU A 1216 -17.98 -42.48 12.79
C GLU A 1216 -18.03 -40.96 13.02
N VAL A 1217 -17.52 -40.19 12.06
CA VAL A 1217 -17.52 -38.72 12.03
C VAL A 1217 -18.43 -38.29 10.89
N THR A 1218 -19.48 -37.54 11.22
CA THR A 1218 -20.39 -36.98 10.22
C THR A 1218 -19.97 -35.56 9.88
N VAL A 1219 -19.77 -35.29 8.60
CA VAL A 1219 -19.47 -33.97 8.06
C VAL A 1219 -20.66 -33.48 7.26
N GLN A 1220 -21.09 -32.24 7.48
CA GLN A 1220 -22.17 -31.60 6.75
C GLN A 1220 -21.73 -30.22 6.29
N ILE A 1221 -22.08 -29.85 5.05
CA ILE A 1221 -22.00 -28.47 4.61
C ILE A 1221 -23.43 -27.96 4.52
N LEU A 1222 -23.70 -26.83 5.17
CA LEU A 1222 -24.99 -26.16 5.17
C LEU A 1222 -24.89 -24.85 4.40
N SER A 1223 -25.92 -24.50 3.65
CA SER A 1223 -26.11 -23.14 3.19
C SER A 1223 -26.26 -22.20 4.38
N LEU A 1224 -26.04 -20.90 4.18
CA LEU A 1224 -26.26 -19.88 5.22
C LEU A 1224 -27.69 -19.86 5.77
N LYS A 1225 -28.66 -20.43 5.04
CA LYS A 1225 -30.06 -20.60 5.49
C LYS A 1225 -30.30 -21.92 6.25
N GLY A 1226 -29.23 -22.65 6.60
CA GLY A 1226 -29.27 -23.89 7.38
C GLY A 1226 -29.70 -25.13 6.60
N SER A 1227 -29.74 -25.08 5.26
CA SER A 1227 -30.06 -26.27 4.45
C SER A 1227 -28.79 -27.07 4.16
N ILE A 1228 -28.80 -28.37 4.45
CA ILE A 1228 -27.65 -29.26 4.15
C ILE A 1228 -27.49 -29.38 2.62
N VAL A 1229 -26.32 -28.99 2.10
CA VAL A 1229 -25.94 -29.06 0.68
C VAL A 1229 -24.91 -30.15 0.40
N PHE A 1230 -24.18 -30.62 1.41
CA PHE A 1230 -23.29 -31.78 1.33
C PHE A 1230 -23.32 -32.54 2.67
N THR A 1231 -23.21 -33.86 2.64
CA THR A 1231 -23.01 -34.68 3.83
C THR A 1231 -22.12 -35.86 3.50
N ASP A 1232 -21.21 -36.19 4.40
CA ASP A 1232 -20.40 -37.40 4.33
C ASP A 1232 -20.24 -38.01 5.73
N VAL A 1233 -19.95 -39.30 5.77
CA VAL A 1233 -19.73 -40.04 7.01
C VAL A 1233 -18.45 -40.84 6.87
N LEU A 1234 -17.49 -40.50 7.72
CA LEU A 1234 -16.10 -40.96 7.62
C LEU A 1234 -15.76 -41.76 8.88
N SER A 1235 -15.01 -42.85 8.73
CA SER A 1235 -14.54 -43.66 9.86
C SER A 1235 -13.07 -43.37 10.15
N SER A 1236 -12.74 -43.01 11.40
CA SER A 1236 -11.36 -42.80 11.87
C SER A 1236 -10.95 -43.98 12.76
N GLU A 1237 -9.96 -44.76 12.33
CA GLU A 1237 -9.44 -45.87 13.15
C GLU A 1237 -8.35 -45.44 14.15
N ASN A 1238 -7.75 -44.23 14.02
CA ASN A 1238 -6.87 -43.49 14.94
C ASN A 1238 -6.49 -42.11 14.32
N ASP A 1239 -5.69 -41.28 15.02
CA ASP A 1239 -5.15 -39.97 14.59
C ASP A 1239 -4.87 -39.89 13.07
N GLY A 1240 -5.56 -38.98 12.37
CA GLY A 1240 -5.52 -38.92 10.91
C GLY A 1240 -6.27 -37.73 10.29
N ILE A 1241 -5.94 -37.47 9.02
CA ILE A 1241 -6.64 -36.51 8.15
C ILE A 1241 -7.73 -37.24 7.38
N LEU A 1242 -8.95 -36.75 7.49
CA LEU A 1242 -10.10 -37.15 6.71
C LEU A 1242 -10.33 -36.12 5.61
N THR A 1243 -10.24 -36.55 4.36
CA THR A 1243 -10.44 -35.68 3.20
C THR A 1243 -11.84 -35.89 2.63
N ILE A 1244 -12.55 -34.80 2.38
CA ILE A 1244 -13.82 -34.81 1.62
C ILE A 1244 -13.68 -33.99 0.34
N HIS A 1245 -14.41 -34.38 -0.69
CA HIS A 1245 -14.45 -33.69 -1.99
C HIS A 1245 -15.87 -33.19 -2.28
N PRO A 1246 -16.32 -32.13 -1.59
CA PRO A 1246 -17.70 -31.66 -1.73
C PRO A 1246 -17.92 -31.01 -3.09
N SER A 1247 -18.85 -31.56 -3.86
CA SER A 1247 -19.28 -31.00 -5.15
C SER A 1247 -20.42 -30.00 -4.91
N ILE A 1248 -20.06 -28.79 -4.45
CA ILE A 1248 -20.98 -27.68 -4.18
C ILE A 1248 -20.62 -26.46 -5.05
N PRO A 1249 -21.59 -25.59 -5.42
CA PRO A 1249 -21.31 -24.36 -6.14
C PRO A 1249 -20.42 -23.40 -5.35
N GLU A 1250 -19.74 -22.51 -6.06
CA GLU A 1250 -19.01 -21.37 -5.48
C GLU A 1250 -19.90 -20.58 -4.51
N GLY A 1251 -19.32 -20.14 -3.40
CA GLY A 1251 -20.02 -19.36 -2.38
C GLY A 1251 -19.70 -19.73 -0.93
N LEU A 1252 -20.35 -19.01 -0.01
CA LEU A 1252 -20.11 -19.12 1.43
C LEU A 1252 -21.04 -20.16 2.09
N TYR A 1253 -20.48 -21.04 2.91
CA TYR A 1253 -21.20 -22.11 3.58
C TYR A 1253 -20.77 -22.29 5.05
N LEU A 1254 -21.53 -23.11 5.78
CA LEU A 1254 -21.19 -23.59 7.12
C LEU A 1254 -20.76 -25.06 7.03
N LEU A 1255 -19.54 -25.38 7.44
CA LEU A 1255 -19.07 -26.75 7.64
C LEU A 1255 -19.36 -27.18 9.07
N GLN A 1256 -20.21 -28.18 9.26
CA GLN A 1256 -20.51 -28.78 10.55
C GLN A 1256 -19.89 -30.16 10.65
N ILE A 1257 -19.11 -30.40 11.71
CA ILE A 1257 -18.45 -31.68 11.99
C ILE A 1257 -19.05 -32.23 13.29
N THR A 1258 -19.57 -33.45 13.22
CA THR A 1258 -20.16 -34.17 14.35
C THR A 1258 -19.34 -35.43 14.63
N SER A 1259 -18.79 -35.54 15.83
CA SER A 1259 -18.03 -36.70 16.31
C SER A 1259 -18.51 -37.05 17.72
N LYS A 1260 -18.83 -38.32 17.96
CA LYS A 1260 -19.50 -38.80 19.20
C LYS A 1260 -20.73 -37.96 19.60
N ASN A 1261 -20.52 -36.98 20.49
CA ASN A 1261 -21.54 -36.06 21.03
C ASN A 1261 -21.15 -34.57 20.86
N THR A 1262 -20.08 -34.27 20.13
CA THR A 1262 -19.57 -32.92 19.93
C THR A 1262 -19.89 -32.47 18.52
N ILE A 1263 -20.44 -31.25 18.39
CA ILE A 1263 -20.70 -30.61 17.11
C ILE A 1263 -19.85 -29.35 17.06
N GLN A 1264 -19.00 -29.25 16.03
CA GLN A 1264 -18.25 -28.03 15.72
C GLN A 1264 -18.73 -27.47 14.39
N THR A 1265 -18.74 -26.14 14.23
CA THR A 1265 -19.21 -25.49 13.00
C THR A 1265 -18.21 -24.39 12.59
N PHE A 1266 -17.83 -24.37 11.32
CA PHE A 1266 -16.86 -23.47 10.71
C PHE A 1266 -17.51 -22.74 9.52
N ARG A 1267 -17.10 -21.51 9.19
CA ARG A 1267 -17.43 -20.92 7.88
C ARG A 1267 -16.37 -21.33 6.86
N ILE A 1268 -16.83 -21.72 5.68
CA ILE A 1268 -15.98 -22.11 4.55
C ILE A 1268 -16.40 -21.35 3.29
N LEU A 1269 -15.45 -20.98 2.45
CA LEU A 1269 -15.68 -20.36 1.15
C LEU A 1269 -15.28 -21.35 0.05
N LYS A 1270 -16.23 -21.70 -0.80
CA LYS A 1270 -15.94 -22.47 -2.01
C LYS A 1270 -15.53 -21.48 -3.10
N GLU A 1271 -14.26 -21.55 -3.50
CA GLU A 1271 -13.69 -20.83 -4.66
C GLU A 1271 -13.94 -21.58 -5.96
#